data_AF-A0A2M9CM42-F1
#
_entry.id   AF-A0A2M9CM42-F1
#
_cell.length_a   1.000
_cell.length_b   1.000
_cell.length_c   1.000
_cell.angle_alpha   90.00
_cell.angle_beta   90.00
_cell.angle_gamma   90.00
#
_symmetry.space_group_name_H-M   'P 1'
#
loop_
_entity.id
_entity.type
_entity.pdbx_description
1 polymer ?
#
loop_
_entity_poly.entity_id
_entity_poly.type
_entity_poly.pdbx_seq_one_letter_code
_entity_poly.pdbx_strand_id
1 'polypeptide(L)'
;MDGVGTGTGPSEASGAYVAELGPTLSSSFGNPAAVTALVIPPAVISVLALVPVSLLSPNAASLLNGAIVPVDPPTWFPVVQSTLLVLWAIALAFGSAAAAFAVAARAGGIRASVTDAWREAGRRALPLSIVFIVLGIIGAAVTGATLALAAVSHVAVALVFIAVAIVVIAPILAAPSTALLARRGPFAALRHAASVPRWSRDAVVARTRMSLGVGLGVALALGTVWLTRDLEGSVLAVLLRDVLRAAALYAGVLFAIGWLTTVAVEAREIGRFPWQVTPVRVRHPSRALALIGLVAVVAAPILGGLVAAVNPGGLARITVAEAGRHWEDIEAVPLGDGAAVFSSIGDEGGRTSICLEATCRDFDSPHYGGVSAVGLPNGSVLYVRVGPVLSDGHNFEQIEVVAAKFEPSEAAGVPERDEHDQPVQLRLTADDDPLGTASTLWTEDLDEDAYGDPDQVDDTVTTIGLDARGLPVVALLTASEVADYGTLRVFRCSDDACTDSKLSAQADVLWQYPFASAEWAMADMVVLPDGTVGVAVVHPHNGPAPLQFVAFPPEGDPTVTVLDDMPREMGIGDRDRSSGVRAAVNGEGTATLAWRALGEMTGHLLTCGDATCSTHTTVDTLPSGSDPYYPSATLAIDDSGRPLYLRRDVSGVVRLVSCEDVTCATTSETALAMPEYPGGPMALTLGVDGRPIIVAAAPPVDRELERRITERSLVLECADLRCGLN
;
A
#
# COMPACT_ATOMS: atom_id res chain seq x y z
N MET A 1 -11.92 35.66 -106.05
CA MET A 1 -13.35 35.40 -106.28
C MET A 1 -13.98 35.06 -104.94
N ASP A 2 -14.50 36.12 -104.34
CA ASP A 2 -15.62 36.31 -103.41
C ASP A 2 -16.43 35.12 -102.87
N GLY A 3 -16.90 35.33 -101.62
CA GLY A 3 -18.11 34.72 -101.02
C GLY A 3 -17.82 33.91 -99.75
N VAL A 4 -17.70 34.50 -98.56
CA VAL A 4 -18.76 35.01 -97.65
C VAL A 4 -19.82 33.95 -97.30
N GLY A 5 -19.80 33.50 -96.04
CA GLY A 5 -20.82 32.69 -95.40
C GLY A 5 -20.70 32.77 -93.88
N THR A 6 -21.36 33.76 -93.29
CA THR A 6 -21.46 34.02 -91.84
C THR A 6 -22.48 33.09 -91.19
N GLY A 7 -22.11 32.46 -90.08
CA GLY A 7 -23.02 31.75 -89.18
C GLY A 7 -22.64 32.00 -87.73
N THR A 8 -23.33 32.95 -87.10
CA THR A 8 -23.25 33.29 -85.67
C THR A 8 -24.17 32.37 -84.85
N GLY A 9 -23.63 31.72 -83.82
CA GLY A 9 -24.40 31.05 -82.76
C GLY A 9 -23.85 31.50 -81.38
N PRO A 10 -24.70 31.96 -80.44
CA PRO A 10 -24.24 32.56 -79.20
C PRO A 10 -24.12 31.56 -78.04
N SER A 11 -23.13 31.84 -77.19
CA SER A 11 -23.07 31.70 -75.72
C SER A 11 -23.79 30.53 -75.04
N GLU A 12 -23.03 29.72 -74.29
CA GLU A 12 -23.32 29.53 -72.86
C GLU A 12 -22.07 29.03 -72.12
N ALA A 13 -21.54 29.91 -71.25
CA ALA A 13 -20.56 29.58 -70.24
C ALA A 13 -21.29 28.99 -69.04
N SER A 14 -20.91 27.78 -68.63
CA SER A 14 -21.20 27.27 -67.29
C SER A 14 -19.93 26.64 -66.75
N GLY A 15 -19.22 27.44 -65.95
CA GLY A 15 -18.17 26.94 -65.07
C GLY A 15 -18.81 26.15 -63.93
N ALA A 16 -18.50 24.87 -63.85
CA ALA A 16 -18.75 24.07 -62.65
C ALA A 16 -17.51 24.14 -61.76
N TYR A 17 -17.55 25.01 -60.75
CA TYR A 17 -16.67 24.92 -59.59
C TYR A 17 -16.99 23.60 -58.85
N VAL A 18 -16.12 22.61 -59.00
CA VAL A 18 -16.06 21.47 -58.09
C VAL A 18 -15.35 21.97 -56.84
N ALA A 19 -16.12 22.38 -55.83
CA ALA A 19 -15.59 22.60 -54.49
C ALA A 19 -15.32 21.23 -53.87
N GLU A 20 -14.04 20.85 -53.78
CA GLU A 20 -13.57 19.74 -52.95
C GLU A 20 -13.94 20.02 -51.49
N LEU A 21 -15.06 19.47 -51.04
CA LEU A 21 -15.35 19.28 -49.63
C LEU A 21 -14.57 18.06 -49.15
N GLY A 22 -13.31 18.27 -48.77
CA GLY A 22 -12.59 17.35 -47.90
C GLY A 22 -12.77 17.77 -46.44
N PRO A 23 -13.72 17.20 -45.66
CA PRO A 23 -13.71 17.39 -44.22
C PRO A 23 -12.68 16.43 -43.62
N THR A 24 -11.52 16.96 -43.23
CA THR A 24 -10.60 16.23 -42.36
C THR A 24 -11.26 16.03 -40.99
N LEU A 25 -11.32 14.77 -40.55
CA LEU A 25 -11.83 14.28 -39.26
C LEU A 25 -11.25 15.02 -38.02
N SER A 26 -10.18 15.79 -38.18
CA SER A 26 -9.58 16.59 -37.11
C SER A 26 -10.45 17.78 -36.65
N SER A 27 -11.38 18.27 -37.47
CA SER A 27 -12.17 19.48 -37.15
C SER A 27 -13.47 19.22 -36.37
N SER A 28 -13.99 17.99 -36.38
CA SER A 28 -15.24 17.62 -35.72
C SER A 28 -15.06 17.35 -34.22
N PHE A 29 -13.89 16.87 -33.79
CA PHE A 29 -13.56 16.61 -32.39
C PHE A 29 -13.07 17.84 -31.61
N GLY A 30 -12.75 18.95 -32.29
CA GLY A 30 -12.47 20.25 -31.64
C GLY A 30 -13.70 20.94 -31.04
N ASN A 31 -14.84 20.25 -30.87
CA ASN A 31 -16.03 20.81 -30.27
C ASN A 31 -15.98 20.67 -28.74
N PRO A 32 -15.69 21.75 -27.98
CA PRO A 32 -15.60 21.68 -26.53
C PRO A 32 -16.90 21.18 -25.90
N ALA A 33 -18.06 21.45 -26.52
CA ALA A 33 -19.34 21.01 -26.00
C ALA A 33 -19.49 19.47 -25.95
N ALA A 34 -18.91 18.74 -26.91
CA ALA A 34 -18.98 17.27 -26.91
C ALA A 34 -18.08 16.67 -25.82
N VAL A 35 -16.88 17.22 -25.65
CA VAL A 35 -15.93 16.81 -24.60
C VAL A 35 -16.51 17.12 -23.22
N THR A 36 -17.02 18.34 -23.01
CA THR A 36 -17.64 18.75 -21.75
C THR A 36 -18.88 17.91 -21.42
N ALA A 37 -19.73 17.62 -22.41
CA ALA A 37 -20.92 16.80 -22.19
C ALA A 37 -20.59 15.37 -21.76
N LEU A 38 -19.44 14.85 -22.20
CA LEU A 38 -18.97 13.50 -21.91
C LEU A 38 -18.24 13.41 -20.57
N VAL A 39 -17.42 14.39 -20.21
CA VAL A 39 -16.53 14.31 -19.05
C VAL A 39 -17.19 14.74 -17.74
N ILE A 40 -18.08 15.75 -17.75
CA ILE A 40 -18.66 16.27 -16.51
C ILE A 40 -19.45 15.22 -15.72
N PRO A 41 -20.36 14.42 -16.32
CA PRO A 41 -21.14 13.44 -15.55
C PRO A 41 -20.27 12.44 -14.77
N PRO A 42 -19.31 11.70 -15.37
CA PRO A 42 -18.48 10.76 -14.62
C PRO A 42 -17.60 11.47 -13.59
N ALA A 43 -17.09 12.68 -13.89
CA ALA A 43 -16.30 13.47 -12.95
C ALA A 43 -17.10 13.85 -11.69
N VAL A 44 -18.35 14.29 -11.86
CA VAL A 44 -19.24 14.61 -10.74
C VAL A 44 -19.52 13.38 -9.89
N ILE A 45 -19.76 12.23 -10.52
CA ILE A 45 -20.00 10.97 -9.78
C ILE A 45 -18.74 10.56 -9.02
N SER A 46 -17.55 10.65 -9.61
CA SER A 46 -16.29 10.37 -8.90
C SER A 46 -16.08 11.28 -7.69
N VAL A 47 -16.38 12.58 -7.79
CA VAL A 47 -16.27 13.50 -6.65
C VAL A 47 -17.31 13.18 -5.58
N LEU A 48 -18.57 12.92 -5.97
CA LEU A 48 -19.64 12.52 -5.05
C LEU A 48 -19.43 11.13 -4.45
N ALA A 49 -18.58 10.30 -5.05
CA ALA A 49 -18.20 8.98 -4.57
C ALA A 49 -17.13 9.05 -3.48
N LEU A 50 -16.08 9.85 -3.72
CA LEU A 50 -14.95 9.95 -2.80
C LEU A 50 -15.35 10.57 -1.46
N VAL A 51 -16.14 11.64 -1.49
CA VAL A 51 -16.46 12.43 -0.28
C VAL A 51 -17.18 11.59 0.79
N PRO A 52 -18.29 10.87 0.50
CA PRO A 52 -18.98 10.07 1.50
C PRO A 52 -18.12 8.90 2.00
N VAL A 53 -17.37 8.23 1.13
CA VAL A 53 -16.52 7.10 1.53
C VAL A 53 -15.45 7.57 2.53
N SER A 54 -14.82 8.72 2.27
CA SER A 54 -13.84 9.30 3.20
C SER A 54 -14.43 9.81 4.52
N LEU A 55 -15.69 10.28 4.51
CA LEU A 55 -16.34 10.82 5.71
C LEU A 55 -17.03 9.77 6.58
N LEU A 56 -17.52 8.69 5.97
CA LEU A 56 -18.34 7.68 6.67
C LEU A 56 -17.50 6.58 7.31
N SER A 57 -16.23 6.42 6.92
CA SER A 57 -15.38 5.37 7.45
C SER A 57 -13.90 5.76 7.38
N PRO A 58 -13.40 6.60 8.30
CA PRO A 58 -12.00 7.03 8.31
C PRO A 58 -11.00 5.85 8.37
N ASN A 59 -11.43 4.71 8.92
CA ASN A 59 -10.62 3.49 9.02
C ASN A 59 -10.81 2.50 7.85
N ALA A 60 -11.65 2.80 6.86
CA ALA A 60 -11.84 1.89 5.71
C ALA A 60 -10.72 1.96 4.69
N ALA A 61 -9.93 3.04 4.69
CA ALA A 61 -8.89 3.25 3.70
C ALA A 61 -7.71 4.04 4.29
N SER A 62 -6.54 3.87 3.70
CA SER A 62 -5.35 4.68 3.96
C SER A 62 -4.73 5.13 2.64
N LEU A 63 -3.89 6.17 2.71
CA LEU A 63 -3.10 6.70 1.61
C LEU A 63 -1.69 6.09 1.68
N LEU A 64 -1.46 5.01 0.95
CA LEU A 64 -0.19 4.29 0.85
C LEU A 64 0.62 4.83 -0.33
N ASN A 65 1.76 5.48 -0.07
CA ASN A 65 2.56 6.17 -1.09
C ASN A 65 1.75 7.17 -1.94
N GLY A 66 0.62 7.67 -1.42
CA GLY A 66 -0.34 8.53 -2.13
C GLY A 66 -1.47 7.80 -2.88
N ALA A 67 -1.49 6.46 -2.87
CA ALA A 67 -2.58 5.65 -3.40
C ALA A 67 -3.60 5.31 -2.29
N ILE A 68 -4.90 5.37 -2.60
CA ILE A 68 -5.93 4.95 -1.64
C ILE A 68 -6.01 3.43 -1.63
N VAL A 69 -5.67 2.81 -0.51
CA VAL A 69 -5.73 1.36 -0.28
C VAL A 69 -6.81 1.04 0.74
N PRO A 70 -7.77 0.14 0.45
CA PRO A 70 -8.75 -0.29 1.44
C PRO A 70 -8.05 -1.11 2.55
N VAL A 71 -8.38 -0.85 3.82
CA VAL A 71 -7.77 -1.52 4.98
C VAL A 71 -8.73 -2.54 5.59
N ASP A 72 -9.84 -2.03 6.10
CA ASP A 72 -10.91 -2.82 6.71
C ASP A 72 -12.25 -2.34 6.14
N PRO A 73 -12.56 -2.71 4.88
CA PRO A 73 -13.77 -2.25 4.26
C PRO A 73 -14.97 -2.81 5.03
N PRO A 74 -15.83 -1.97 5.62
CA PRO A 74 -17.01 -2.48 6.31
C PRO A 74 -17.86 -3.30 5.35
N THR A 75 -18.68 -4.21 5.85
CA THR A 75 -19.48 -5.15 5.01
C THR A 75 -20.36 -4.46 3.95
N TRP A 76 -20.69 -3.18 4.13
CA TRP A 76 -21.42 -2.36 3.15
C TRP A 76 -20.52 -1.76 2.05
N PHE A 77 -19.21 -1.64 2.26
CA PHE A 77 -18.28 -1.01 1.33
C PHE A 77 -18.32 -1.62 -0.08
N PRO A 78 -18.38 -2.96 -0.25
CA PRO A 78 -18.58 -3.54 -1.58
C PRO A 78 -19.89 -3.13 -2.25
N VAL A 79 -20.95 -2.92 -1.47
CA VAL A 79 -22.25 -2.45 -1.98
C VAL A 79 -22.13 -1.01 -2.47
N VAL A 80 -21.44 -0.16 -1.73
CA VAL A 80 -21.17 1.23 -2.14
C VAL A 80 -20.27 1.26 -3.37
N GLN A 81 -19.16 0.53 -3.40
CA GLN A 81 -18.29 0.43 -4.57
C GLN A 81 -19.03 -0.07 -5.81
N SER A 82 -19.86 -1.10 -5.66
CA SER A 82 -20.72 -1.60 -6.73
C SER A 82 -21.70 -0.52 -7.20
N THR A 83 -22.38 0.15 -6.28
CA THR A 83 -23.33 1.23 -6.59
C THR A 83 -22.63 2.38 -7.33
N LEU A 84 -21.44 2.77 -6.90
CA LEU A 84 -20.63 3.80 -7.53
C LEU A 84 -20.19 3.41 -8.94
N LEU A 85 -19.81 2.14 -9.14
CA LEU A 85 -19.47 1.62 -10.46
C LEU A 85 -20.69 1.64 -11.41
N VAL A 86 -21.88 1.30 -10.89
CA VAL A 86 -23.14 1.41 -11.65
C VAL A 86 -23.44 2.87 -11.99
N LEU A 87 -23.34 3.77 -11.03
CA LEU A 87 -23.55 5.20 -11.25
C LEU A 87 -22.55 5.76 -12.27
N TRP A 88 -21.29 5.37 -12.17
CA TRP A 88 -20.24 5.80 -13.09
C TRP A 88 -20.51 5.29 -14.52
N ALA A 89 -20.96 4.05 -14.67
CA ALA A 89 -21.39 3.50 -15.96
C ALA A 89 -22.60 4.26 -16.53
N ILE A 90 -23.60 4.59 -15.71
CA ILE A 90 -24.75 5.42 -16.09
C ILE A 90 -24.29 6.81 -16.54
N ALA A 91 -23.37 7.43 -15.81
CA ALA A 91 -22.83 8.74 -16.12
C ALA A 91 -22.04 8.75 -17.43
N LEU A 92 -21.21 7.73 -17.66
CA LEU A 92 -20.47 7.56 -18.91
C LEU A 92 -21.41 7.33 -20.09
N ALA A 93 -22.43 6.51 -19.91
CA ALA A 93 -23.47 6.29 -20.91
C ALA A 93 -24.21 7.57 -21.27
N PHE A 94 -24.67 8.30 -20.25
CA PHE A 94 -25.33 9.59 -20.42
C PHE A 94 -24.43 10.61 -21.14
N GLY A 95 -23.17 10.71 -20.72
CA GLY A 95 -22.17 11.57 -21.33
C GLY A 95 -21.92 11.20 -22.80
N SER A 96 -21.84 9.90 -23.12
CA SER A 96 -21.63 9.42 -24.49
C SER A 96 -22.82 9.74 -25.40
N ALA A 97 -24.05 9.57 -24.91
CA ALA A 97 -25.26 9.93 -25.63
C ALA A 97 -25.35 11.44 -25.88
N ALA A 98 -25.01 12.25 -24.89
CA ALA A 98 -24.97 13.70 -25.01
C ALA A 98 -23.89 14.16 -26.00
N ALA A 99 -22.69 13.57 -25.95
CA ALA A 99 -21.63 13.86 -26.91
C ALA A 99 -22.02 13.47 -28.33
N ALA A 100 -22.62 12.29 -28.53
CA ALA A 100 -23.11 11.86 -29.83
C ALA A 100 -24.16 12.83 -30.38
N PHE A 101 -25.07 13.33 -29.54
CA PHE A 101 -26.02 14.36 -29.94
C PHE A 101 -25.33 15.67 -30.31
N ALA A 102 -24.37 16.14 -29.51
CA ALA A 102 -23.62 17.37 -29.79
C ALA A 102 -22.86 17.30 -31.12
N VAL A 103 -22.28 16.14 -31.43
CA VAL A 103 -21.60 15.87 -32.71
C VAL A 103 -22.62 15.84 -33.85
N ALA A 104 -23.73 15.10 -33.70
CA ALA A 104 -24.77 14.99 -34.73
C ALA A 104 -25.44 16.33 -35.03
N ALA A 105 -25.74 17.13 -34.00
CA ALA A 105 -26.29 18.48 -34.15
C ALA A 105 -25.33 19.35 -34.97
N ARG A 106 -24.04 19.33 -34.63
CA ARG A 106 -23.02 20.10 -35.35
C ARG A 106 -22.87 19.66 -36.80
N ALA A 107 -22.89 18.35 -37.06
CA ALA A 107 -22.86 17.80 -38.42
C ALA A 107 -24.09 18.23 -39.23
N GLY A 108 -25.25 18.42 -38.57
CA GLY A 108 -26.46 18.98 -39.16
C GLY A 108 -26.49 20.51 -39.27
N GLY A 109 -25.41 21.21 -38.95
CA GLY A 109 -25.37 22.69 -38.93
C GLY A 109 -26.10 23.33 -37.74
N ILE A 110 -26.58 22.53 -36.78
CA ILE A 110 -27.29 22.97 -35.58
C ILE A 110 -26.26 23.14 -34.45
N ARG A 111 -26.16 24.34 -33.88
CA ARG A 111 -25.37 24.56 -32.66
C ARG A 111 -26.20 24.15 -31.45
N ALA A 112 -25.93 22.96 -30.91
CA ALA A 112 -26.48 22.54 -29.63
C ALA A 112 -25.56 23.02 -28.49
N SER A 113 -26.14 23.61 -27.44
CA SER A 113 -25.42 23.82 -26.18
C SER A 113 -25.21 22.49 -25.45
N VAL A 114 -24.27 22.45 -24.50
CA VAL A 114 -24.08 21.27 -23.61
C VAL A 114 -25.37 20.93 -22.88
N THR A 115 -26.10 21.95 -22.43
CA THR A 115 -27.41 21.80 -21.78
C THR A 115 -28.47 21.21 -22.71
N ASP A 116 -28.47 21.57 -24.00
CA ASP A 116 -29.39 20.97 -24.98
C ASP A 116 -29.04 19.50 -25.20
N ALA A 117 -27.74 19.19 -25.28
CA ALA A 117 -27.25 17.83 -25.42
C ALA A 117 -27.61 16.94 -24.21
N TRP A 118 -27.43 17.44 -22.99
CA TRP A 118 -27.85 16.74 -21.77
C TRP A 118 -29.37 16.62 -21.64
N ARG A 119 -30.13 17.66 -22.00
CA ARG A 119 -31.61 17.61 -21.96
C ARG A 119 -32.13 16.59 -22.97
N GLU A 120 -31.53 16.51 -24.16
CA GLU A 120 -31.91 15.51 -25.16
C GLU A 120 -31.48 14.10 -24.77
N ALA A 121 -30.26 13.93 -24.24
CA ALA A 121 -29.81 12.67 -23.67
C ALA A 121 -30.75 12.22 -22.53
N GLY A 122 -31.18 13.14 -21.67
CA GLY A 122 -32.15 12.90 -20.59
C GLY A 122 -33.53 12.46 -21.09
N ARG A 123 -34.03 13.08 -22.17
CA ARG A 123 -35.30 12.68 -22.80
C ARG A 123 -35.25 11.27 -23.40
N ARG A 124 -34.08 10.86 -23.88
CA ARG A 124 -33.83 9.50 -24.41
C ARG A 124 -33.28 8.56 -23.35
N ALA A 125 -33.09 9.04 -22.13
CA ALA A 125 -32.43 8.29 -21.09
C ALA A 125 -33.28 7.10 -20.68
N LEU A 126 -34.62 7.17 -20.63
CA LEU A 126 -35.43 6.09 -20.07
C LEU A 126 -35.11 4.67 -20.64
N PRO A 127 -35.09 4.43 -21.97
CA PRO A 127 -34.74 3.12 -22.51
C PRO A 127 -33.26 2.75 -22.35
N LEU A 128 -32.35 3.72 -22.43
CA LEU A 128 -30.91 3.50 -22.20
C LEU A 128 -30.62 3.20 -20.72
N SER A 129 -31.26 3.92 -19.81
CA SER A 129 -31.15 3.78 -18.36
C SER A 129 -31.62 2.41 -17.91
N ILE A 130 -32.69 1.87 -18.49
CA ILE A 130 -33.14 0.50 -18.19
C ILE A 130 -32.06 -0.52 -18.58
N VAL A 131 -31.44 -0.37 -19.76
CA VAL A 131 -30.33 -1.26 -20.17
C VAL A 131 -29.16 -1.15 -19.21
N PHE A 132 -28.74 0.08 -18.86
CA PHE A 132 -27.63 0.30 -17.92
C PHE A 132 -27.94 -0.10 -16.47
N ILE A 133 -29.18 0.03 -16.01
CA ILE A 133 -29.62 -0.44 -14.69
C ILE A 133 -29.58 -1.97 -14.65
N VAL A 134 -30.12 -2.66 -15.66
CA VAL A 134 -30.07 -4.13 -15.75
C VAL A 134 -28.61 -4.61 -15.75
N LEU A 135 -27.73 -3.90 -16.45
CA LEU A 135 -26.31 -4.23 -16.49
C LEU A 135 -25.57 -3.90 -15.21
N GLY A 136 -25.96 -2.81 -14.55
CA GLY A 136 -25.44 -2.46 -13.23
C GLY A 136 -25.82 -3.51 -12.19
N ILE A 137 -27.06 -4.02 -12.25
CA ILE A 137 -27.52 -5.13 -11.41
C ILE A 137 -26.73 -6.40 -11.72
N ILE A 138 -26.50 -6.72 -13.00
CA ILE A 138 -25.67 -7.88 -13.39
C ILE A 138 -24.23 -7.70 -12.90
N GLY A 139 -23.63 -6.52 -13.07
CA GLY A 139 -22.28 -6.21 -12.60
C GLY A 139 -22.16 -6.31 -11.09
N ALA A 140 -23.13 -5.76 -10.34
CA ALA A 140 -23.19 -5.87 -8.88
C ALA A 140 -23.39 -7.33 -8.43
N ALA A 141 -24.23 -8.10 -9.11
CA ALA A 141 -24.42 -9.53 -8.82
C ALA A 141 -23.16 -10.35 -9.09
N VAL A 142 -22.45 -10.07 -10.18
CA VAL A 142 -21.17 -10.73 -10.52
C VAL A 142 -20.08 -10.32 -9.53
N THR A 143 -20.02 -9.04 -9.13
CA THR A 143 -19.06 -8.52 -8.13
C THR A 143 -19.32 -9.12 -6.75
N GLY A 144 -20.58 -9.17 -6.33
CA GLY A 144 -20.99 -9.85 -5.09
C GLY A 144 -20.69 -11.35 -5.10
N ALA A 145 -20.91 -12.01 -6.24
CA ALA A 145 -20.55 -13.42 -6.40
C ALA A 145 -19.03 -13.65 -6.42
N THR A 146 -18.23 -12.71 -6.93
CA THR A 146 -16.75 -12.80 -6.92
C THR A 146 -16.16 -12.55 -5.54
N LEU A 147 -16.71 -11.60 -4.78
CA LEU A 147 -16.31 -11.38 -3.38
C LEU A 147 -16.67 -12.57 -2.48
N ALA A 148 -17.79 -13.25 -2.75
CA ALA A 148 -18.16 -14.48 -2.04
C ALA A 148 -17.31 -15.70 -2.45
N LEU A 149 -16.61 -15.63 -3.59
CA LEU A 149 -15.77 -16.69 -4.14
C LEU A 149 -14.34 -16.16 -4.30
N ALA A 150 -13.69 -15.85 -3.17
CA ALA A 150 -12.37 -15.20 -3.09
C ALA A 150 -11.21 -15.89 -3.86
N ALA A 151 -11.45 -16.99 -4.59
CA ALA A 151 -10.43 -17.80 -5.25
C ALA A 151 -10.46 -17.80 -6.80
N VAL A 152 -11.28 -16.98 -7.49
CA VAL A 152 -11.35 -17.02 -8.97
C VAL A 152 -11.19 -15.63 -9.60
N SER A 153 -9.94 -15.18 -9.74
CA SER A 153 -9.57 -13.77 -10.00
C SER A 153 -9.48 -13.32 -11.47
N HIS A 154 -9.74 -14.17 -12.48
CA HIS A 154 -9.50 -13.75 -13.88
C HIS A 154 -10.68 -13.91 -14.84
N VAL A 155 -11.55 -14.90 -14.61
CA VAL A 155 -12.69 -15.18 -15.51
C VAL A 155 -13.81 -14.16 -15.33
N ALA A 156 -14.06 -13.72 -14.10
CA ALA A 156 -15.11 -12.74 -13.81
C ALA A 156 -14.79 -11.35 -14.39
N VAL A 157 -13.54 -10.91 -14.28
CA VAL A 157 -13.08 -9.64 -14.89
C VAL A 157 -13.26 -9.71 -16.42
N ALA A 158 -12.86 -10.81 -17.05
CA ALA A 158 -13.06 -11.01 -18.49
C ALA A 158 -14.55 -10.99 -18.89
N LEU A 159 -15.44 -11.59 -18.09
CA LEU A 159 -16.89 -11.57 -18.35
C LEU A 159 -17.49 -10.17 -18.20
N VAL A 160 -17.03 -9.37 -17.24
CA VAL A 160 -17.41 -7.95 -17.13
C VAL A 160 -16.95 -7.16 -18.35
N PHE A 161 -15.72 -7.36 -18.81
CA PHE A 161 -15.23 -6.70 -20.04
C PHE A 161 -16.02 -7.11 -21.28
N ILE A 162 -16.37 -8.39 -21.41
CA ILE A 162 -17.21 -8.89 -22.52
C ILE A 162 -18.61 -8.27 -22.44
N ALA A 163 -19.20 -8.18 -21.25
CA ALA A 163 -20.50 -7.54 -21.05
C ALA A 163 -20.44 -6.05 -21.44
N VAL A 164 -19.44 -5.30 -20.96
CA VAL A 164 -19.25 -3.88 -21.32
C VAL A 164 -19.03 -3.71 -22.84
N ALA A 165 -18.23 -4.58 -23.47
CA ALA A 165 -17.99 -4.55 -24.91
C ALA A 165 -19.29 -4.78 -25.70
N ILE A 166 -20.08 -5.79 -25.35
CA ILE A 166 -21.38 -6.06 -25.99
C ILE A 166 -22.31 -4.86 -25.82
N VAL A 167 -22.28 -4.21 -24.66
CA VAL A 167 -23.20 -3.15 -24.26
C VAL A 167 -22.85 -1.79 -24.84
N VAL A 168 -21.58 -1.45 -25.01
CA VAL A 168 -21.18 -0.17 -25.61
C VAL A 168 -21.27 -0.29 -27.13
N ILE A 169 -20.89 -1.44 -27.68
CA ILE A 169 -20.85 -1.65 -29.12
C ILE A 169 -22.26 -1.84 -29.69
N ALA A 170 -23.18 -2.54 -29.00
CA ALA A 170 -24.51 -2.82 -29.55
C ALA A 170 -25.41 -1.58 -29.78
N PRO A 171 -25.52 -0.59 -28.86
CA PRO A 171 -26.30 0.63 -29.07
C PRO A 171 -25.67 1.53 -30.14
N ILE A 172 -24.34 1.58 -30.20
CA ILE A 172 -23.60 2.33 -31.20
C ILE A 172 -23.85 1.72 -32.60
N LEU A 173 -23.90 0.39 -32.71
CA LEU A 173 -24.28 -0.32 -33.94
C LEU A 173 -25.79 -0.23 -34.24
N ALA A 174 -26.65 -0.01 -33.24
CA ALA A 174 -28.11 0.09 -33.40
C ALA A 174 -28.64 1.53 -33.56
N ALA A 175 -27.84 2.56 -33.28
CA ALA A 175 -28.22 3.97 -33.41
C ALA A 175 -28.64 4.38 -34.84
N PRO A 176 -27.99 3.89 -35.92
CA PRO A 176 -28.41 4.27 -37.28
C PRO A 176 -29.76 3.65 -37.67
N SER A 177 -30.07 2.46 -37.16
CA SER A 177 -31.31 1.74 -37.49
C SER A 177 -32.51 2.26 -36.69
N THR A 178 -32.32 2.65 -35.42
CA THR A 178 -33.41 3.14 -34.55
C THR A 178 -34.03 4.47 -35.01
N ALA A 179 -33.25 5.35 -35.65
CA ALA A 179 -33.76 6.58 -36.27
C ALA A 179 -34.70 6.31 -37.47
N LEU A 180 -34.55 5.15 -38.13
CA LEU A 180 -35.43 4.69 -39.22
C LEU A 180 -36.59 3.82 -38.71
N LEU A 181 -36.41 3.14 -37.58
CA LEU A 181 -37.36 2.17 -37.00
C LEU A 181 -38.52 2.79 -36.22
N ALA A 182 -38.40 4.03 -35.73
CA ALA A 182 -39.45 4.68 -34.94
C ALA A 182 -40.80 4.88 -35.66
N ARG A 183 -40.89 4.60 -36.97
CA ARG A 183 -42.13 4.71 -37.77
C ARG A 183 -42.72 3.40 -38.28
N ARG A 184 -42.02 2.25 -38.17
CA ARG A 184 -42.51 0.96 -38.69
C ARG A 184 -42.23 -0.13 -37.67
N GLY A 185 -43.29 -0.83 -37.23
CA GLY A 185 -43.22 -1.85 -36.18
C GLY A 185 -42.17 -2.94 -36.43
N PRO A 186 -41.72 -3.63 -35.36
CA PRO A 186 -40.50 -4.46 -35.36
C PRO A 186 -40.49 -5.58 -36.42
N PHE A 187 -41.64 -6.13 -36.76
CA PHE A 187 -41.78 -7.18 -37.78
C PHE A 187 -41.63 -6.70 -39.23
N ALA A 188 -41.98 -5.43 -39.52
CA ALA A 188 -41.82 -4.87 -40.85
C ALA A 188 -40.34 -4.61 -41.19
N ALA A 189 -39.54 -4.32 -40.17
CA ALA A 189 -38.11 -4.09 -40.32
C ALA A 189 -37.30 -5.35 -40.60
N LEU A 190 -37.63 -6.45 -39.91
CA LEU A 190 -36.99 -7.76 -40.15
C LEU A 190 -37.27 -8.27 -41.57
N ARG A 191 -38.50 -8.09 -42.09
CA ARG A 191 -38.80 -8.41 -43.49
C ARG A 191 -38.05 -7.53 -44.48
N HIS A 192 -37.88 -6.25 -44.18
CA HIS A 192 -37.19 -5.34 -45.09
C HIS A 192 -35.69 -5.63 -45.14
N ALA A 193 -35.07 -5.90 -43.98
CA ALA A 193 -33.67 -6.33 -43.88
C ALA A 193 -33.40 -7.66 -44.61
N ALA A 194 -34.36 -8.59 -44.58
CA ALA A 194 -34.27 -9.85 -45.32
C ALA A 194 -34.47 -9.69 -46.85
N SER A 195 -35.06 -8.58 -47.30
CA SER A 195 -35.39 -8.34 -48.72
C SER A 195 -34.37 -7.50 -49.50
N VAL A 196 -33.31 -7.01 -48.85
CA VAL A 196 -32.28 -6.21 -49.53
C VAL A 196 -31.44 -7.14 -50.42
N PRO A 197 -31.40 -6.93 -51.76
CA PRO A 197 -30.58 -7.74 -52.65
C PRO A 197 -29.10 -7.60 -52.31
N ARG A 198 -28.31 -8.63 -52.69
CA ARG A 198 -26.85 -8.74 -52.50
C ARG A 198 -26.18 -7.37 -52.47
N TRP A 199 -25.65 -7.04 -51.31
CA TRP A 199 -24.86 -5.85 -51.04
C TRP A 199 -23.80 -5.65 -52.12
N SER A 200 -23.68 -4.43 -52.65
CA SER A 200 -22.63 -4.08 -53.61
C SER A 200 -21.25 -4.39 -53.01
N ARG A 201 -20.24 -4.62 -53.86
CA ARG A 201 -18.85 -4.86 -53.42
C ARG A 201 -18.38 -3.80 -52.42
N ASP A 202 -18.86 -2.57 -52.54
CA ASP A 202 -18.50 -1.46 -51.65
C ASP A 202 -19.00 -1.65 -50.22
N ALA A 203 -20.16 -2.27 -50.03
CA ALA A 203 -20.69 -2.55 -48.71
C ALA A 203 -20.00 -3.75 -48.03
N VAL A 204 -19.43 -4.68 -48.82
CA VAL A 204 -18.52 -5.73 -48.29
C VAL A 204 -17.18 -5.13 -47.89
N VAL A 205 -16.62 -4.20 -48.68
CA VAL A 205 -15.40 -3.47 -48.32
C VAL A 205 -15.60 -2.62 -47.06
N ALA A 206 -16.75 -1.94 -46.93
CA ALA A 206 -17.11 -1.20 -45.72
C ALA A 206 -17.18 -2.11 -44.49
N ARG A 207 -17.81 -3.30 -44.62
CA ARG A 207 -17.89 -4.29 -43.53
C ARG A 207 -16.52 -4.85 -43.13
N THR A 208 -15.63 -5.06 -44.10
CA THR A 208 -14.27 -5.56 -43.85
C THR A 208 -13.41 -4.49 -43.17
N ARG A 209 -13.57 -3.23 -43.56
CA ARG A 209 -12.96 -2.07 -42.88
C ARG A 209 -13.53 -1.88 -41.46
N MET A 210 -14.82 -2.17 -41.25
CA MET A 210 -15.48 -2.16 -39.94
C MET A 210 -14.87 -3.18 -38.98
N SER A 211 -14.66 -4.43 -39.43
CA SER A 211 -14.02 -5.48 -38.61
C SER A 211 -12.55 -5.17 -38.30
N LEU A 212 -11.82 -4.55 -39.24
CA LEU A 212 -10.43 -4.15 -39.04
C LEU A 212 -10.29 -2.96 -38.06
N GLY A 213 -11.17 -1.95 -38.15
CA GLY A 213 -11.15 -0.81 -37.23
C GLY A 213 -11.51 -1.19 -35.79
N VAL A 214 -12.55 -2.03 -35.61
CA VAL A 214 -12.91 -2.55 -34.28
C VAL A 214 -11.83 -3.48 -33.75
N GLY A 215 -11.28 -4.36 -34.60
CA GLY A 215 -10.16 -5.23 -34.23
C GLY A 215 -8.92 -4.45 -33.78
N LEU A 216 -8.57 -3.36 -34.48
CA LEU A 216 -7.43 -2.51 -34.12
C LEU A 216 -7.66 -1.73 -32.83
N GLY A 217 -8.88 -1.20 -32.62
CA GLY A 217 -9.22 -0.50 -31.37
C GLY A 217 -9.19 -1.42 -30.15
N VAL A 218 -9.71 -2.65 -30.29
CA VAL A 218 -9.64 -3.68 -29.24
C VAL A 218 -8.19 -4.14 -29.02
N ALA A 219 -7.41 -4.33 -30.08
CA ALA A 219 -6.01 -4.71 -29.98
C ALA A 219 -5.14 -3.61 -29.33
N LEU A 220 -5.40 -2.34 -29.63
CA LEU A 220 -4.72 -1.22 -28.97
C LEU A 220 -5.10 -1.11 -27.49
N ALA A 221 -6.38 -1.28 -27.15
CA ALA A 221 -6.83 -1.29 -25.75
C ALA A 221 -6.20 -2.46 -24.97
N LEU A 222 -6.24 -3.67 -25.52
CA LEU A 222 -5.60 -4.85 -24.92
C LEU A 222 -4.08 -4.70 -24.86
N GLY A 223 -3.45 -4.14 -25.90
CA GLY A 223 -2.03 -3.84 -25.95
C GLY A 223 -1.61 -2.83 -24.88
N THR A 224 -2.39 -1.77 -24.66
CA THR A 224 -2.14 -0.82 -23.56
C THR A 224 -2.37 -1.43 -22.17
N VAL A 225 -3.37 -2.30 -22.01
CA VAL A 225 -3.58 -3.04 -20.75
C VAL A 225 -2.38 -3.96 -20.46
N TRP A 226 -1.82 -4.58 -21.49
CA TRP A 226 -0.66 -5.46 -21.40
C TRP A 226 0.66 -4.71 -21.18
N LEU A 227 0.91 -3.62 -21.92
CA LEU A 227 2.09 -2.75 -21.76
C LEU A 227 2.14 -2.01 -20.43
N THR A 228 0.99 -1.79 -19.80
CA THR A 228 0.93 -1.15 -18.48
C THR A 228 1.06 -2.13 -17.33
N ARG A 229 1.24 -3.43 -17.61
CA ARG A 229 1.35 -4.47 -16.58
C ARG A 229 2.62 -4.31 -15.73
N ASP A 230 3.73 -3.89 -16.35
CA ASP A 230 5.06 -3.84 -15.71
C ASP A 230 5.41 -2.45 -15.13
N LEU A 231 4.48 -1.49 -15.14
CA LEU A 231 4.69 -0.14 -14.60
C LEU A 231 4.45 -0.12 -13.08
N GLU A 232 5.23 -0.86 -12.30
CA GLU A 232 5.09 -0.93 -10.84
C GLU A 232 5.82 0.23 -10.13
N GLY A 233 5.31 0.63 -8.97
CA GLY A 233 6.08 1.41 -7.99
C GLY A 233 5.79 2.91 -7.83
N SER A 234 4.99 3.59 -8.67
CA SER A 234 4.64 5.01 -8.41
C SER A 234 3.18 5.38 -8.65
N VAL A 235 2.66 6.31 -7.84
CA VAL A 235 1.30 6.87 -7.97
C VAL A 235 1.06 7.48 -9.34
N LEU A 236 2.08 8.11 -9.92
CA LEU A 236 2.01 8.60 -11.29
C LEU A 236 1.81 7.44 -12.26
N ALA A 237 2.47 6.29 -12.07
CA ALA A 237 2.31 5.13 -12.93
C ALA A 237 0.93 4.47 -12.80
N VAL A 238 0.35 4.38 -11.59
CA VAL A 238 -1.01 3.83 -11.39
C VAL A 238 -2.08 4.77 -11.97
N LEU A 239 -2.01 6.06 -11.64
CA LEU A 239 -2.93 7.06 -12.20
C LEU A 239 -2.77 7.17 -13.72
N LEU A 240 -1.53 7.18 -14.23
CA LEU A 240 -1.27 7.22 -15.67
C LEU A 240 -1.74 5.92 -16.35
N ARG A 241 -1.61 4.76 -15.71
CA ARG A 241 -2.14 3.47 -16.19
C ARG A 241 -3.66 3.50 -16.32
N ASP A 242 -4.36 3.96 -15.29
CA ASP A 242 -5.83 4.02 -15.31
C ASP A 242 -6.34 5.12 -16.24
N VAL A 243 -5.66 6.27 -16.28
CA VAL A 243 -5.93 7.35 -17.24
C VAL A 243 -5.64 6.89 -18.67
N LEU A 244 -4.57 6.13 -18.93
CA LEU A 244 -4.25 5.58 -20.26
C LEU A 244 -5.24 4.52 -20.68
N ARG A 245 -5.67 3.64 -19.78
CA ARG A 245 -6.71 2.63 -20.04
C ARG A 245 -8.05 3.31 -20.36
N ALA A 246 -8.44 4.29 -19.54
CA ALA A 246 -9.63 5.09 -19.78
C ALA A 246 -9.52 5.87 -21.10
N ALA A 247 -8.38 6.50 -21.38
CA ALA A 247 -8.12 7.25 -22.60
C ALA A 247 -8.09 6.35 -23.85
N ALA A 248 -7.56 5.13 -23.76
CA ALA A 248 -7.55 4.16 -24.85
C ALA A 248 -8.96 3.65 -25.15
N LEU A 249 -9.74 3.32 -24.11
CA LEU A 249 -11.17 3.01 -24.24
C LEU A 249 -11.93 4.18 -24.86
N TYR A 250 -11.65 5.39 -24.39
CA TYR A 250 -12.26 6.62 -24.88
C TYR A 250 -11.92 6.88 -26.34
N ALA A 251 -10.65 6.74 -26.73
CA ALA A 251 -10.19 6.86 -28.10
C ALA A 251 -10.83 5.80 -29.00
N GLY A 252 -10.96 4.56 -28.53
CA GLY A 252 -11.67 3.48 -29.23
C GLY A 252 -13.15 3.81 -29.48
N VAL A 253 -13.85 4.33 -28.45
CA VAL A 253 -15.25 4.76 -28.58
C VAL A 253 -15.39 5.94 -29.53
N LEU A 254 -14.55 6.97 -29.40
CA LEU A 254 -14.58 8.14 -30.29
C LEU A 254 -14.27 7.76 -31.74
N PHE A 255 -13.32 6.84 -31.96
CA PHE A 255 -13.00 6.33 -33.28
C PHE A 255 -14.18 5.57 -33.88
N ALA A 256 -14.84 4.70 -33.11
CA ALA A 256 -16.03 3.99 -33.54
C ALA A 256 -17.19 4.94 -33.90
N ILE A 257 -17.41 5.99 -33.09
CA ILE A 257 -18.43 7.02 -33.35
C ILE A 257 -18.08 7.80 -34.61
N GLY A 258 -16.85 8.32 -34.73
CA GLY A 258 -16.40 9.06 -35.90
C GLY A 258 -16.57 8.25 -37.19
N TRP A 259 -16.18 6.98 -37.15
CA TRP A 259 -16.30 6.08 -38.29
C TRP A 259 -17.76 5.79 -38.67
N LEU A 260 -18.65 5.55 -37.69
CA LEU A 260 -20.09 5.36 -37.94
C LEU A 260 -20.76 6.62 -38.51
N THR A 261 -20.32 7.81 -38.09
CA THR A 261 -20.83 9.05 -38.67
C THR A 261 -20.41 9.22 -40.12
N THR A 262 -19.17 8.86 -40.50
CA THR A 262 -18.75 8.86 -41.92
C THR A 262 -19.56 7.89 -42.77
N VAL A 263 -19.82 6.67 -42.28
CA VAL A 263 -20.66 5.68 -42.99
C VAL A 263 -22.10 6.17 -43.14
N ALA A 264 -22.64 6.86 -42.13
CA ALA A 264 -23.98 7.42 -42.20
C ALA A 264 -24.09 8.61 -43.19
N VAL A 265 -23.00 9.37 -43.38
CA VAL A 265 -22.94 10.47 -44.36
C VAL A 265 -22.85 9.94 -45.79
N GLU A 266 -21.99 8.93 -46.04
CA GLU A 266 -21.92 8.26 -47.36
C GLU A 266 -23.25 7.57 -47.72
N ALA A 267 -23.93 6.95 -46.74
CA ALA A 267 -25.26 6.37 -46.96
C ALA A 267 -26.34 7.40 -47.33
N ARG A 268 -26.14 8.68 -46.98
CA ARG A 268 -27.05 9.78 -47.28
C ARG A 268 -26.96 10.26 -48.72
N GLU A 269 -25.79 10.14 -49.35
CA GLU A 269 -25.62 10.46 -50.78
C GLU A 269 -26.36 9.46 -51.68
N ILE A 270 -26.66 8.26 -51.18
CA ILE A 270 -27.34 7.19 -51.91
C ILE A 270 -28.88 7.31 -51.81
N GLY A 271 -29.41 8.17 -50.93
CA GLY A 271 -30.86 8.32 -50.73
C GLY A 271 -31.31 9.75 -50.48
N ARG A 272 -31.86 10.41 -51.52
CA ARG A 272 -32.56 11.71 -51.41
C ARG A 272 -33.79 11.56 -50.50
N PHE A 273 -33.65 11.88 -49.21
CA PHE A 273 -34.77 12.07 -48.30
C PHE A 273 -34.94 13.56 -47.96
N PRO A 274 -36.11 14.17 -48.20
CA PRO A 274 -36.36 15.57 -47.91
C PRO A 274 -36.74 15.74 -46.43
N TRP A 275 -35.78 16.18 -45.60
CA TRP A 275 -36.07 16.74 -44.28
C TRP A 275 -35.89 18.25 -44.35
N GLN A 276 -36.98 19.00 -44.35
CA GLN A 276 -36.95 20.45 -44.18
C GLN A 276 -36.78 20.75 -42.68
N VAL A 277 -35.60 21.24 -42.30
CA VAL A 277 -35.34 21.76 -40.95
C VAL A 277 -35.29 23.28 -41.04
N THR A 278 -36.14 23.95 -40.27
CA THR A 278 -36.20 25.41 -40.20
C THR A 278 -34.94 25.97 -39.52
N PRO A 279 -34.25 26.95 -40.13
CA PRO A 279 -33.01 27.50 -39.57
C PRO A 279 -33.34 28.42 -38.37
N VAL A 280 -32.91 28.01 -37.18
CA VAL A 280 -32.94 28.85 -35.98
C VAL A 280 -31.65 29.70 -35.96
N ARG A 281 -31.78 31.03 -35.89
CA ARG A 281 -30.63 31.93 -35.71
C ARG A 281 -30.10 31.82 -34.28
N VAL A 282 -28.84 31.46 -34.11
CA VAL A 282 -28.18 31.36 -32.80
C VAL A 282 -26.94 32.25 -32.73
N ARG A 283 -26.86 33.04 -31.65
CA ARG A 283 -25.72 33.91 -31.28
C ARG A 283 -24.44 33.10 -31.07
N HIS A 284 -23.30 33.71 -31.39
CA HIS A 284 -21.98 33.10 -31.20
C HIS A 284 -21.74 32.76 -29.72
N PRO A 285 -21.33 31.52 -29.39
CA PRO A 285 -20.88 31.22 -28.05
C PRO A 285 -19.57 31.98 -27.79
N SER A 286 -19.50 32.68 -26.66
CA SER A 286 -18.29 33.34 -26.21
C SER A 286 -17.22 32.30 -25.85
N ARG A 287 -15.94 32.66 -26.05
CA ARG A 287 -14.77 31.83 -25.66
C ARG A 287 -14.81 31.34 -24.21
N ALA A 288 -15.61 32.00 -23.36
CA ALA A 288 -15.84 31.64 -21.96
C ALA A 288 -16.37 30.20 -21.76
N LEU A 289 -17.21 29.67 -22.66
CA LEU A 289 -17.78 28.32 -22.49
C LEU A 289 -16.77 27.19 -22.74
N ALA A 290 -15.80 27.41 -23.62
CA ALA A 290 -14.71 26.45 -23.85
C ALA A 290 -13.74 26.40 -22.66
N LEU A 291 -13.49 27.56 -22.04
CA LEU A 291 -12.72 27.68 -20.79
C LEU A 291 -13.41 26.98 -19.63
N ILE A 292 -14.74 27.11 -19.49
CA ILE A 292 -15.49 26.40 -18.43
C ILE A 292 -15.41 24.88 -18.62
N GLY A 293 -15.46 24.39 -19.86
CA GLY A 293 -15.29 22.97 -20.17
C GLY A 293 -13.91 22.44 -19.78
N LEU A 294 -12.84 23.17 -20.11
CA LEU A 294 -11.47 22.83 -19.72
C LEU A 294 -11.30 22.89 -18.19
N VAL A 295 -11.83 23.94 -17.56
CA VAL A 295 -11.81 24.10 -16.11
C VAL A 295 -12.55 22.95 -15.43
N ALA A 296 -13.68 22.47 -15.93
CA ALA A 296 -14.37 21.33 -15.33
C ALA A 296 -13.59 20.00 -15.44
N VAL A 297 -12.90 19.77 -16.56
CA VAL A 297 -12.06 18.57 -16.78
C VAL A 297 -10.82 18.59 -15.87
N VAL A 298 -10.25 19.77 -15.63
CA VAL A 298 -9.07 19.94 -14.79
C VAL A 298 -9.44 20.09 -13.30
N ALA A 299 -10.60 20.69 -13.00
CA ALA A 299 -11.05 20.91 -11.63
C ALA A 299 -11.41 19.62 -10.93
N ALA A 300 -11.92 18.59 -11.62
CA ALA A 300 -12.23 17.32 -10.97
C ALA A 300 -10.98 16.58 -10.42
N PRO A 301 -9.90 16.37 -11.20
CA PRO A 301 -8.66 15.81 -10.65
C PRO A 301 -7.96 16.78 -9.70
N ILE A 302 -8.05 18.09 -9.89
CA ILE A 302 -7.53 19.06 -8.90
C ILE A 302 -8.32 18.99 -7.59
N LEU A 303 -9.66 18.89 -7.64
CA LEU A 303 -10.50 18.75 -6.45
C LEU A 303 -10.29 17.38 -5.80
N GLY A 304 -10.15 16.31 -6.58
CA GLY A 304 -9.79 14.99 -6.07
C GLY A 304 -8.42 15.01 -5.37
N GLY A 305 -7.43 15.64 -6.01
CA GLY A 305 -6.11 15.85 -5.42
C GLY A 305 -6.12 16.77 -4.21
N LEU A 306 -6.95 17.82 -4.21
CA LEU A 306 -7.14 18.72 -3.07
C LEU A 306 -7.86 18.02 -1.92
N VAL A 307 -8.88 17.20 -2.18
CA VAL A 307 -9.55 16.41 -1.14
C VAL A 307 -8.58 15.38 -0.57
N ALA A 308 -7.78 14.71 -1.41
CA ALA A 308 -6.74 13.80 -0.95
C ALA A 308 -5.65 14.54 -0.14
N ALA A 309 -5.24 15.74 -0.58
CA ALA A 309 -4.21 16.53 0.10
C ALA A 309 -4.69 17.18 1.40
N VAL A 310 -5.94 17.65 1.44
CA VAL A 310 -6.58 18.20 2.64
C VAL A 310 -6.92 17.09 3.63
N ASN A 311 -7.07 15.85 3.15
CA ASN A 311 -7.35 14.67 3.94
C ASN A 311 -8.44 14.91 5.01
N PRO A 312 -9.63 15.41 4.64
CA PRO A 312 -10.64 15.85 5.61
C PRO A 312 -11.18 14.70 6.47
N GLY A 313 -10.95 13.44 6.05
CA GLY A 313 -11.32 12.25 6.79
C GLY A 313 -10.27 11.75 7.78
N GLY A 314 -9.09 12.38 7.88
CA GLY A 314 -8.00 11.89 8.73
C GLY A 314 -7.48 10.51 8.30
N LEU A 315 -7.48 10.22 7.00
CA LEU A 315 -6.94 8.95 6.49
C LEU A 315 -5.47 8.84 6.86
N ALA A 316 -5.04 7.66 7.28
CA ALA A 316 -3.62 7.41 7.51
C ALA A 316 -2.82 7.67 6.23
N ARG A 317 -1.86 8.58 6.28
CA ARG A 317 -0.89 8.79 5.20
C ARG A 317 0.38 8.07 5.57
N ILE A 318 0.73 7.09 4.75
CA ILE A 318 1.81 6.17 5.03
C ILE A 318 2.72 6.10 3.80
N THR A 319 4.00 6.40 3.99
CA THR A 319 5.05 6.11 3.00
C THR A 319 5.52 4.68 3.25
N VAL A 320 5.62 3.87 2.19
CA VAL A 320 6.10 2.48 2.28
C VAL A 320 7.37 2.34 1.48
N ALA A 321 8.41 1.85 2.14
CA ALA A 321 9.62 1.33 1.54
C ALA A 321 9.68 -0.18 1.72
N GLU A 322 10.16 -0.89 0.71
CA GLU A 322 10.46 -2.32 0.81
C GLU A 322 11.90 -2.47 1.31
N ALA A 323 12.07 -3.22 2.38
CA ALA A 323 13.36 -3.63 2.92
C ALA A 323 13.63 -5.11 2.59
N GLY A 324 14.86 -5.53 2.84
CA GLY A 324 15.27 -6.92 2.74
C GLY A 324 14.48 -7.88 3.61
N ARG A 325 14.85 -9.15 3.50
CA ARG A 325 14.31 -10.20 4.36
C ARG A 325 14.81 -9.98 5.79
N HIS A 326 13.87 -9.83 6.73
CA HIS A 326 14.16 -9.90 8.17
C HIS A 326 13.42 -11.09 8.77
N TRP A 327 14.09 -11.81 9.64
CA TRP A 327 13.59 -13.03 10.25
C TRP A 327 13.18 -12.77 11.69
N GLU A 328 12.13 -13.45 12.13
CA GLU A 328 11.82 -13.80 13.53
C GLU A 328 11.55 -12.66 14.50
N ASP A 329 12.47 -11.71 14.68
CA ASP A 329 12.26 -10.47 15.41
C ASP A 329 12.95 -9.27 14.74
N ILE A 330 12.30 -8.11 14.85
CA ILE A 330 12.73 -6.88 14.19
C ILE A 330 12.82 -5.78 15.22
N GLU A 331 13.92 -5.04 15.15
CA GLU A 331 14.07 -3.78 15.85
C GLU A 331 14.17 -2.65 14.83
N ALA A 332 13.55 -1.52 15.17
CA ALA A 332 13.56 -0.32 14.35
C ALA A 332 14.04 0.85 15.18
N VAL A 333 15.01 1.57 14.64
CA VAL A 333 15.66 2.69 15.31
C VAL A 333 15.55 3.92 14.42
N PRO A 334 15.14 5.09 14.96
CA PRO A 334 15.09 6.30 14.17
C PRO A 334 16.49 6.73 13.72
N LEU A 335 16.62 7.08 12.44
CA LEU A 335 17.87 7.52 11.81
C LEU A 335 17.59 8.78 10.98
N GLY A 336 17.72 9.96 11.61
CA GLY A 336 17.37 11.23 10.98
C GLY A 336 15.90 11.26 10.56
N ASP A 337 15.64 11.49 9.27
CA ASP A 337 14.30 11.49 8.66
C ASP A 337 13.86 10.08 8.21
N GLY A 338 14.54 9.01 8.65
CA GLY A 338 14.22 7.63 8.32
C GLY A 338 14.42 6.68 9.50
N ALA A 339 14.69 5.41 9.20
CA ALA A 339 14.96 4.38 10.20
C ALA A 339 16.03 3.40 9.74
N ALA A 340 16.81 2.92 10.71
CA ALA A 340 17.58 1.70 10.58
C ALA A 340 16.75 0.53 11.12
N VAL A 341 16.73 -0.57 10.38
CA VAL A 341 15.97 -1.78 10.68
C VAL A 341 16.95 -2.93 10.86
N PHE A 342 16.87 -3.60 11.99
CA PHE A 342 17.73 -4.73 12.32
C PHE A 342 16.88 -5.99 12.45
N SER A 343 17.37 -7.09 11.89
CA SER A 343 16.97 -8.42 12.41
C SER A 343 17.57 -8.49 13.81
N SER A 344 16.75 -8.66 14.85
CA SER A 344 17.25 -8.72 16.22
C SER A 344 17.75 -10.11 16.59
N ILE A 345 17.35 -11.14 15.85
CA ILE A 345 17.93 -12.49 15.91
C ILE A 345 18.36 -12.86 14.50
N GLY A 346 19.58 -13.38 14.39
CA GLY A 346 20.17 -13.78 13.14
C GLY A 346 20.73 -15.19 13.26
N ASP A 347 20.20 -16.10 12.45
CA ASP A 347 20.99 -17.19 11.88
C ASP A 347 22.03 -16.58 10.90
N GLU A 348 22.65 -17.43 10.07
CA GLU A 348 23.49 -17.04 8.91
C GLU A 348 22.85 -15.98 7.97
N GLY A 349 21.57 -15.62 8.14
CA GLY A 349 20.82 -14.64 7.35
C GLY A 349 20.56 -13.28 8.00
N GLY A 350 21.18 -12.94 9.14
CA GLY A 350 21.00 -11.64 9.80
C GLY A 350 21.22 -10.44 8.85
N ARG A 351 20.18 -9.62 8.65
CA ARG A 351 20.22 -8.43 7.78
C ARG A 351 19.95 -7.14 8.55
N THR A 352 20.66 -6.10 8.13
CA THR A 352 20.40 -4.72 8.53
C THR A 352 19.94 -3.95 7.30
N SER A 353 18.81 -3.27 7.39
CA SER A 353 18.29 -2.43 6.31
C SER A 353 18.27 -0.99 6.77
N ILE A 354 18.88 -0.08 6.02
CA ILE A 354 18.80 1.36 6.30
C ILE A 354 17.82 1.97 5.32
N CYS A 355 16.72 2.46 5.87
CA CYS A 355 15.60 3.02 5.13
C CYS A 355 15.54 4.53 5.33
N LEU A 356 15.83 5.26 4.25
CA LEU A 356 15.70 6.70 4.20
C LEU A 356 14.59 7.03 3.21
N GLU A 357 13.56 7.73 3.69
CA GLU A 357 12.34 8.04 2.93
C GLU A 357 11.69 6.76 2.34
N ALA A 358 11.52 6.69 1.02
CA ALA A 358 10.90 5.57 0.31
C ALA A 358 11.91 4.53 -0.20
N THR A 359 13.18 4.60 0.24
CA THR A 359 14.24 3.70 -0.23
C THR A 359 14.95 3.03 0.93
N CYS A 360 15.03 1.71 0.88
CA CYS A 360 15.86 0.92 1.79
C CYS A 360 17.10 0.40 1.07
N ARG A 361 18.18 0.26 1.82
CA ARG A 361 19.40 -0.43 1.40
C ARG A 361 19.70 -1.51 2.42
N ASP A 362 19.91 -2.72 1.93
CA ASP A 362 20.23 -3.86 2.77
C ASP A 362 21.74 -4.03 2.90
N PHE A 363 22.17 -4.45 4.09
CA PHE A 363 23.54 -4.80 4.43
C PHE A 363 23.51 -6.17 5.09
N ASP A 364 24.46 -7.02 4.69
CA ASP A 364 24.73 -8.23 5.44
C ASP A 364 25.45 -7.81 6.72
N SER A 365 24.85 -8.14 7.85
CA SER A 365 25.47 -7.95 9.15
C SER A 365 25.42 -9.31 9.82
N PRO A 366 26.31 -10.25 9.47
CA PRO A 366 26.29 -11.56 10.10
C PRO A 366 26.43 -11.39 11.62
N HIS A 367 25.45 -11.93 12.32
CA HIS A 367 25.39 -12.06 13.77
C HIS A 367 24.71 -13.40 14.06
N TYR A 368 25.10 -14.03 15.15
CA TYR A 368 24.55 -15.33 15.58
C TYR A 368 23.69 -15.19 16.84
N GLY A 369 23.62 -14.00 17.44
CA GLY A 369 22.82 -13.77 18.64
C GLY A 369 22.07 -12.45 18.57
N GLY A 370 21.53 -12.03 19.73
CA GLY A 370 20.74 -10.81 19.82
C GLY A 370 21.47 -9.57 19.28
N VAL A 371 20.82 -8.86 18.36
CA VAL A 371 21.17 -7.49 17.97
C VAL A 371 20.18 -6.53 18.60
N SER A 372 20.70 -5.51 19.26
CA SER A 372 19.92 -4.36 19.69
C SER A 372 20.60 -3.06 19.33
N ALA A 373 19.83 -2.04 19.02
CA ALA A 373 20.29 -0.78 18.49
C ALA A 373 19.54 0.41 19.08
N VAL A 374 20.23 1.54 19.15
CA VAL A 374 19.67 2.80 19.64
C VAL A 374 20.15 3.97 18.79
N GLY A 375 19.24 4.92 18.59
CA GLY A 375 19.50 6.16 17.86
C GLY A 375 20.16 7.15 18.82
N LEU A 376 21.32 7.67 18.43
CA LEU A 376 22.07 8.61 19.24
C LEU A 376 21.59 10.06 18.99
N PRO A 377 21.75 10.98 19.97
CA PRO A 377 21.32 12.37 19.83
C PRO A 377 21.96 13.14 18.65
N ASN A 378 23.11 12.65 18.16
CA ASN A 378 23.82 13.21 17.01
C ASN A 378 23.30 12.68 15.65
N GLY A 379 22.29 11.79 15.65
CA GLY A 379 21.71 11.18 14.45
C GLY A 379 22.45 9.95 13.92
N SER A 380 23.51 9.49 14.61
CA SER A 380 24.14 8.19 14.35
C SER A 380 23.39 7.06 15.05
N VAL A 381 23.67 5.82 14.69
CA VAL A 381 23.12 4.65 15.36
C VAL A 381 24.26 3.86 16.00
N LEU A 382 24.04 3.45 17.23
CA LEU A 382 24.88 2.48 17.91
C LEU A 382 24.09 1.18 18.00
N TYR A 383 24.69 0.09 17.54
CA TYR A 383 24.12 -1.25 17.68
C TYR A 383 25.12 -2.16 18.38
N VAL A 384 24.60 -3.14 19.09
CA VAL A 384 25.35 -4.17 19.78
C VAL A 384 25.00 -5.49 19.14
N ARG A 385 26.02 -6.26 18.78
CA ARG A 385 25.87 -7.60 18.23
C ARG A 385 26.62 -8.61 19.07
N VAL A 386 26.11 -9.83 19.09
CA VAL A 386 26.80 -11.00 19.60
C VAL A 386 27.29 -11.82 18.42
N GLY A 387 28.58 -12.11 18.39
CA GLY A 387 29.18 -12.91 17.34
C GLY A 387 30.25 -13.83 17.90
N PRO A 388 30.47 -15.00 17.29
CA PRO A 388 31.55 -15.86 17.71
C PRO A 388 32.88 -15.37 17.13
N VAL A 389 33.95 -15.53 17.91
CA VAL A 389 35.33 -15.32 17.46
C VAL A 389 35.85 -16.63 16.89
N LEU A 390 36.16 -16.62 15.60
CA LEU A 390 36.75 -17.76 14.92
C LEU A 390 38.27 -17.79 15.14
N SER A 391 38.75 -18.91 15.69
CA SER A 391 40.18 -19.22 15.73
C SER A 391 40.64 -19.83 14.41
N ASP A 392 41.97 -19.96 14.25
CA ASP A 392 42.70 -20.52 13.09
C ASP A 392 42.32 -22.01 12.86
N GLY A 393 41.08 -22.30 12.50
CA GLY A 393 40.57 -23.67 12.46
C GLY A 393 39.07 -23.88 12.27
N HIS A 394 38.25 -22.82 12.14
CA HIS A 394 36.78 -22.89 12.06
C HIS A 394 36.07 -23.32 13.37
N ASN A 395 36.80 -23.40 14.49
CA ASN A 395 36.18 -23.62 15.79
C ASN A 395 35.83 -22.28 16.42
N PHE A 396 34.65 -22.21 17.04
CA PHE A 396 34.24 -21.09 17.87
C PHE A 396 34.93 -21.24 19.23
N GLU A 397 35.92 -20.38 19.51
CA GLU A 397 36.64 -20.42 20.79
C GLU A 397 36.07 -19.43 21.80
N GLN A 398 35.47 -18.34 21.32
CA GLN A 398 34.98 -17.27 22.20
C GLN A 398 33.69 -16.67 21.63
N ILE A 399 32.83 -16.17 22.52
CA ILE A 399 31.75 -15.25 22.17
C ILE A 399 32.26 -13.83 22.41
N GLU A 400 32.02 -12.96 21.44
CA GLU A 400 32.32 -11.54 21.53
C GLU A 400 31.04 -10.71 21.43
N VAL A 401 30.89 -9.78 22.36
CA VAL A 401 29.84 -8.76 22.31
C VAL A 401 30.48 -7.48 21.81
N VAL A 402 30.09 -7.05 20.62
CA VAL A 402 30.68 -5.91 19.92
C VAL A 402 29.64 -4.78 19.83
N ALA A 403 30.00 -3.60 20.32
CA ALA A 403 29.28 -2.37 20.05
C ALA A 403 29.86 -1.73 18.78
N ALA A 404 29.01 -1.29 17.87
CA ALA A 404 29.41 -0.64 16.63
C ALA A 404 28.54 0.59 16.37
N LYS A 405 29.20 1.72 16.12
CA LYS A 405 28.56 3.00 15.83
C LYS A 405 28.77 3.35 14.36
N PHE A 406 27.69 3.65 13.65
CA PHE A 406 27.77 4.16 12.29
C PHE A 406 26.93 5.41 12.09
N GLU A 407 27.41 6.26 11.19
CA GLU A 407 26.66 7.42 10.71
C GLU A 407 25.85 7.07 9.45
N PRO A 408 24.70 7.72 9.20
CA PRO A 408 23.93 7.53 7.97
C PRO A 408 24.76 7.75 6.69
N SER A 409 25.79 8.61 6.77
CA SER A 409 26.67 8.90 5.65
C SER A 409 27.60 7.74 5.28
N GLU A 410 27.98 6.90 6.26
CA GLU A 410 28.85 5.74 6.07
C GLU A 410 28.11 4.61 5.36
N ALA A 411 26.83 4.43 5.71
CA ALA A 411 25.93 3.49 5.03
C ALA A 411 25.77 3.77 3.52
N ALA A 412 25.91 5.03 3.11
CA ALA A 412 25.81 5.39 1.69
C ALA A 412 26.96 4.84 0.84
N GLY A 413 28.11 4.55 1.46
CA GLY A 413 29.33 4.09 0.80
C GLY A 413 29.49 2.57 0.69
N VAL A 414 28.68 1.79 1.43
CA VAL A 414 28.74 0.33 1.37
C VAL A 414 28.10 -0.15 0.06
N PRO A 415 28.82 -0.94 -0.76
CA PRO A 415 28.30 -1.41 -2.03
C PRO A 415 27.08 -2.32 -1.81
N GLU A 416 26.01 -2.07 -2.56
CA GLU A 416 24.83 -2.93 -2.60
C GLU A 416 25.26 -4.32 -3.11
N ARG A 417 24.97 -5.37 -2.34
CA ARG A 417 25.30 -6.73 -2.73
C ARG A 417 24.34 -7.18 -3.83
N ASP A 418 24.89 -7.67 -4.93
CA ASP A 418 24.09 -8.17 -6.05
C ASP A 418 23.39 -9.47 -5.61
N GLU A 419 22.05 -9.42 -5.48
CA GLU A 419 21.20 -10.52 -4.96
C GLU A 419 21.34 -11.83 -5.78
N HIS A 420 21.98 -11.76 -6.95
CA HIS A 420 22.14 -12.87 -7.89
C HIS A 420 23.41 -13.71 -7.67
N ASP A 421 24.34 -13.30 -6.80
CA ASP A 421 25.63 -13.97 -6.63
C ASP A 421 25.59 -15.11 -5.60
N GLN A 422 24.92 -16.21 -5.97
CA GLN A 422 24.85 -17.54 -5.33
C GLN A 422 24.44 -17.58 -3.83
N PRO A 423 23.84 -18.70 -3.35
CA PRO A 423 23.73 -18.96 -1.91
C PRO A 423 25.16 -19.18 -1.39
N VAL A 424 25.80 -18.08 -1.01
CA VAL A 424 27.08 -18.10 -0.32
C VAL A 424 26.80 -18.82 1.00
N GLN A 425 27.37 -20.02 1.15
CA GLN A 425 27.67 -20.51 2.49
C GLN A 425 28.50 -19.40 3.12
N LEU A 426 27.88 -18.62 4.00
CA LEU A 426 28.46 -17.44 4.64
C LEU A 426 29.60 -17.94 5.50
N ARG A 427 30.75 -18.06 4.86
CA ARG A 427 32.01 -18.32 5.51
C ARG A 427 32.32 -17.01 6.21
N LEU A 428 31.86 -16.87 7.44
CA LEU A 428 32.31 -15.84 8.36
C LEU A 428 33.83 -15.84 8.29
N THR A 429 34.37 -14.84 7.63
CA THR A 429 35.77 -14.54 7.77
C THR A 429 35.87 -13.57 8.92
N ALA A 430 36.90 -13.71 9.75
CA ALA A 430 37.23 -12.75 10.80
C ALA A 430 37.41 -11.30 10.26
N ASP A 431 37.35 -11.11 8.94
CA ASP A 431 37.43 -9.84 8.22
C ASP A 431 36.07 -9.15 7.98
N ASP A 432 34.93 -9.71 8.43
CA ASP A 432 33.63 -9.02 8.35
C ASP A 432 33.52 -7.95 9.45
N ASP A 433 34.25 -6.86 9.22
CA ASP A 433 34.23 -5.67 10.06
C ASP A 433 32.79 -5.16 10.19
N PRO A 434 32.31 -4.90 11.42
CA PRO A 434 31.00 -4.30 11.62
C PRO A 434 30.93 -2.93 10.92
N LEU A 435 29.72 -2.49 10.58
CA LEU A 435 29.52 -1.19 9.99
C LEU A 435 29.90 -0.09 11.00
N GLY A 436 30.92 0.69 10.66
CA GLY A 436 31.34 1.87 11.42
C GLY A 436 32.47 1.59 12.42
N THR A 437 32.53 2.39 13.50
CA THR A 437 33.55 2.26 14.54
C THR A 437 33.08 1.26 15.59
N ALA A 438 33.86 0.19 15.81
CA ALA A 438 33.49 -0.85 16.74
C ALA A 438 34.45 -1.01 17.92
N SER A 439 33.89 -1.49 19.02
CA SER A 439 34.58 -1.82 20.26
C SER A 439 34.01 -3.11 20.87
N THR A 440 34.92 -3.92 21.40
CA THR A 440 34.57 -5.11 22.17
C THR A 440 34.10 -4.68 23.57
N LEU A 441 32.87 -5.04 23.94
CA LEU A 441 32.33 -4.80 25.29
C LEU A 441 32.72 -5.91 26.25
N TRP A 442 32.64 -7.14 25.76
CA TRP A 442 32.81 -8.34 26.57
C TRP A 442 33.17 -9.54 25.71
N THR A 443 33.96 -10.44 26.28
CA THR A 443 34.38 -11.69 25.68
C THR A 443 34.23 -12.80 26.71
N GLU A 444 33.74 -13.96 26.29
CA GLU A 444 33.73 -15.17 27.10
C GLU A 444 34.32 -16.32 26.31
N ASP A 445 35.26 -17.02 26.94
CA ASP A 445 35.83 -18.24 26.39
C ASP A 445 34.75 -19.33 26.42
N LEU A 446 34.51 -19.97 25.28
CA LEU A 446 33.65 -21.13 25.19
C LEU A 446 34.44 -22.35 25.65
N ASP A 447 33.91 -23.11 26.61
CA ASP A 447 34.59 -24.28 27.15
C ASP A 447 34.64 -25.40 26.09
N GLU A 448 35.85 -25.83 25.72
CA GLU A 448 36.17 -26.68 24.56
C GLU A 448 35.43 -28.05 24.58
N ASP A 449 35.06 -28.51 25.78
CA ASP A 449 34.41 -29.80 26.00
C ASP A 449 32.86 -29.74 25.97
N ALA A 450 32.26 -28.55 26.06
CA ALA A 450 30.80 -28.39 26.16
C ALA A 450 30.13 -27.86 24.88
N TYR A 451 30.88 -27.32 23.92
CA TYR A 451 30.32 -26.52 22.82
C TYR A 451 30.92 -26.88 21.46
N GLY A 452 30.34 -27.90 20.82
CA GLY A 452 30.41 -28.06 19.36
C GLY A 452 29.14 -27.61 18.65
N ASP A 453 28.17 -27.05 19.38
CA ASP A 453 26.85 -26.68 18.87
C ASP A 453 26.76 -25.15 18.71
N PRO A 454 26.64 -24.61 17.48
CA PRO A 454 26.43 -23.19 17.21
C PRO A 454 25.21 -22.62 17.94
N ASP A 455 24.22 -23.47 18.20
CA ASP A 455 22.92 -23.17 18.82
C ASP A 455 23.02 -22.46 20.18
N GLN A 456 24.18 -22.43 20.84
CA GLN A 456 24.31 -21.76 22.13
C GLN A 456 24.73 -20.28 22.05
N VAL A 457 25.16 -19.78 20.88
CA VAL A 457 25.30 -18.32 20.70
C VAL A 457 23.93 -17.65 20.68
N ASP A 458 22.91 -18.38 20.25
CA ASP A 458 21.50 -17.95 20.19
C ASP A 458 20.90 -17.65 21.58
N ASP A 459 21.56 -18.11 22.66
CA ASP A 459 21.11 -17.89 24.04
C ASP A 459 21.46 -16.52 24.62
N THR A 460 22.14 -15.69 23.83
CA THR A 460 22.59 -14.38 24.27
C THR A 460 21.65 -13.29 23.76
N VAL A 461 20.99 -12.60 24.70
CA VAL A 461 20.13 -11.46 24.39
C VAL A 461 20.85 -10.17 24.77
N THR A 462 20.89 -9.22 23.83
CA THR A 462 21.38 -7.87 24.09
C THR A 462 20.23 -6.88 23.99
N THR A 463 20.28 -5.83 24.80
CA THR A 463 19.40 -4.67 24.69
C THR A 463 20.20 -3.41 25.03
N ILE A 464 19.90 -2.31 24.36
CA ILE A 464 20.62 -1.05 24.53
C ILE A 464 19.66 0.13 24.72
N GLY A 465 20.04 1.05 25.62
CA GLY A 465 19.33 2.30 25.84
C GLY A 465 20.29 3.46 26.06
N LEU A 466 19.74 4.67 26.25
CA LEU A 466 20.51 5.88 26.55
C LEU A 466 20.22 6.39 27.95
N ASP A 467 21.27 6.81 28.66
CA ASP A 467 21.12 7.55 29.91
C ASP A 467 20.66 8.99 29.68
N ALA A 468 20.39 9.73 30.77
CA ALA A 468 19.95 11.11 30.71
C ALA A 468 20.96 12.09 30.05
N ARG A 469 22.22 11.67 29.83
CA ARG A 469 23.26 12.44 29.12
C ARG A 469 23.33 12.07 27.64
N GLY A 470 22.53 11.10 27.19
CA GLY A 470 22.60 10.53 25.85
C GLY A 470 23.75 9.55 25.67
N LEU A 471 24.34 9.03 26.76
CA LEU A 471 25.39 8.01 26.68
C LEU A 471 24.77 6.61 26.70
N PRO A 472 25.32 5.66 25.92
CA PRO A 472 24.77 4.33 25.84
C PRO A 472 24.94 3.51 27.13
N VAL A 473 23.95 2.65 27.37
CA VAL A 473 23.94 1.64 28.41
C VAL A 473 23.49 0.34 27.76
N VAL A 474 24.29 -0.71 27.91
CA VAL A 474 24.05 -2.02 27.28
C VAL A 474 23.74 -3.02 28.37
N ALA A 475 22.65 -3.77 28.21
CA ALA A 475 22.38 -4.95 29.02
C ALA A 475 22.59 -6.22 28.19
N LEU A 476 23.25 -7.20 28.81
CA LEU A 476 23.62 -8.48 28.22
C LEU A 476 23.09 -9.59 29.12
N LEU A 477 22.19 -10.41 28.58
CA LEU A 477 21.68 -11.60 29.23
C LEU A 477 22.34 -12.82 28.59
N THR A 478 23.09 -13.58 29.38
CA THR A 478 23.68 -14.86 28.95
C THR A 478 23.03 -15.99 29.73
N ALA A 479 22.87 -17.16 29.10
CA ALA A 479 22.52 -18.38 29.82
C ALA A 479 23.59 -18.70 30.89
N SER A 480 23.17 -19.34 31.99
CA SER A 480 24.07 -19.86 33.01
C SER A 480 24.31 -21.35 32.79
N GLU A 481 25.46 -21.86 33.27
CA GLU A 481 25.69 -23.31 33.40
C GLU A 481 24.65 -23.98 34.32
N VAL A 482 24.08 -23.23 35.26
CA VAL A 482 23.03 -23.71 36.13
C VAL A 482 21.71 -23.65 35.37
N ALA A 483 21.11 -24.82 35.15
CA ALA A 483 19.79 -24.92 34.54
C ALA A 483 18.79 -23.94 35.19
N ASP A 484 18.03 -23.24 34.34
CA ASP A 484 16.93 -22.34 34.68
C ASP A 484 17.34 -20.92 35.14
N TYR A 485 18.63 -20.60 35.10
CA TYR A 485 19.14 -19.26 35.42
C TYR A 485 19.96 -18.68 34.27
N GLY A 486 19.96 -17.35 34.20
CA GLY A 486 20.83 -16.57 33.34
C GLY A 486 21.49 -15.45 34.14
N THR A 487 22.59 -14.92 33.63
CA THR A 487 23.28 -13.79 34.24
C THR A 487 23.06 -12.56 33.39
N LEU A 488 22.36 -11.58 33.97
CA LEU A 488 22.11 -10.28 33.38
C LEU A 488 23.22 -9.30 33.82
N ARG A 489 23.96 -8.76 32.86
CA ARG A 489 25.06 -7.81 33.06
C ARG A 489 24.71 -6.46 32.45
N VAL A 490 25.04 -5.37 33.14
CA VAL A 490 24.80 -3.99 32.66
C VAL A 490 26.13 -3.25 32.51
N PHE A 491 26.42 -2.82 31.29
CA PHE A 491 27.58 -2.01 30.92
C PHE A 491 27.16 -0.56 30.71
N ARG A 492 27.91 0.39 31.27
CA ARG A 492 27.74 1.82 31.01
C ARG A 492 28.91 2.34 30.20
N CYS A 493 28.62 2.96 29.07
CA CYS A 493 29.63 3.55 28.18
C CYS A 493 30.05 4.93 28.69
N SER A 494 31.32 5.29 28.50
CA SER A 494 31.82 6.63 28.83
C SER A 494 31.79 7.60 27.64
N ASP A 495 31.59 7.07 26.43
CA ASP A 495 31.43 7.80 25.18
C ASP A 495 30.28 7.24 24.32
N ASP A 496 29.94 7.92 23.23
CA ASP A 496 28.80 7.58 22.37
C ASP A 496 29.06 6.42 21.40
N ALA A 497 30.32 6.02 21.20
CA ALA A 497 30.72 4.85 20.42
C ALA A 497 30.96 3.61 21.29
N CYS A 498 30.76 3.74 22.61
CA CYS A 498 31.09 2.77 23.62
C CYS A 498 32.54 2.23 23.51
N THR A 499 33.51 3.08 23.14
CA THR A 499 34.92 2.64 23.04
C THR A 499 35.56 2.38 24.41
N ASP A 500 35.03 3.02 25.44
CA ASP A 500 35.33 2.72 26.84
C ASP A 500 34.02 2.41 27.58
N SER A 501 33.92 1.19 28.11
CA SER A 501 32.75 0.69 28.81
C SER A 501 33.13 0.07 30.14
N LYS A 502 32.23 0.15 31.11
CA LYS A 502 32.43 -0.46 32.43
C LYS A 502 31.24 -1.31 32.82
N LEU A 503 31.50 -2.56 33.21
CA LEU A 503 30.53 -3.39 33.92
C LEU A 503 30.11 -2.67 35.22
N SER A 504 28.86 -2.22 35.25
CA SER A 504 28.29 -1.44 36.34
C SER A 504 27.68 -2.33 37.41
N ALA A 505 26.95 -3.36 37.00
CA ALA A 505 26.25 -4.28 37.89
C ALA A 505 25.90 -5.58 37.15
N GLN A 506 25.54 -6.61 37.91
CA GLN A 506 25.01 -7.87 37.38
C GLN A 506 24.02 -8.50 38.37
N ALA A 507 23.09 -9.29 37.86
CA ALA A 507 22.11 -10.03 38.66
C ALA A 507 21.83 -11.38 38.00
N ASP A 508 21.54 -12.39 38.82
CA ASP A 508 21.01 -13.66 38.33
C ASP A 508 19.49 -13.53 38.15
N VAL A 509 19.01 -13.99 37.01
CA VAL A 509 17.59 -13.94 36.61
C VAL A 509 17.09 -15.34 36.29
N LEU A 510 15.78 -15.53 36.37
CA LEU A 510 15.19 -16.76 35.86
C LEU A 510 15.24 -16.70 34.34
N TRP A 511 16.03 -17.59 33.76
CA TRP A 511 16.22 -17.67 32.32
C TRP A 511 16.63 -19.08 31.99
N GLN A 512 15.70 -19.85 31.45
CA GLN A 512 15.99 -21.19 30.98
C GLN A 512 16.19 -21.16 29.47
N TYR A 513 17.18 -21.92 29.04
CA TYR A 513 17.48 -22.21 27.65
C TYR A 513 16.19 -22.35 26.81
N PRO A 514 15.95 -21.45 25.85
CA PRO A 514 14.86 -21.63 24.92
C PRO A 514 15.16 -22.83 24.01
N PHE A 515 14.19 -23.71 23.81
CA PHE A 515 14.32 -24.79 22.83
C PHE A 515 14.48 -24.20 21.41
N ALA A 516 15.71 -24.10 20.90
CA ALA A 516 16.17 -24.01 19.49
C ALA A 516 15.31 -23.20 18.48
N SER A 517 14.52 -22.23 18.97
CA SER A 517 13.55 -21.46 18.18
C SER A 517 12.92 -20.33 19.02
N ALA A 518 13.67 -19.73 19.95
CA ALA A 518 13.20 -18.54 20.64
C ALA A 518 13.29 -17.34 19.70
N GLU A 519 12.31 -17.24 18.81
CA GLU A 519 12.20 -16.27 17.73
C GLU A 519 11.90 -14.82 18.23
N TRP A 520 12.21 -14.42 19.48
CA TRP A 520 11.51 -13.29 20.12
C TRP A 520 12.34 -12.25 20.91
N ALA A 521 11.72 -11.08 21.05
CA ALA A 521 12.02 -9.96 21.94
C ALA A 521 12.02 -10.32 23.44
N MET A 522 12.89 -11.21 23.89
CA MET A 522 12.78 -11.78 25.24
C MET A 522 13.20 -10.83 26.36
N ALA A 523 14.03 -9.84 26.04
CA ALA A 523 14.40 -8.79 26.97
C ALA A 523 14.38 -7.44 26.28
N ASP A 524 14.04 -6.41 27.04
CA ASP A 524 14.15 -5.02 26.62
C ASP A 524 14.47 -4.14 27.83
N MET A 525 15.12 -3.01 27.61
CA MET A 525 15.60 -2.14 28.67
C MET A 525 15.10 -0.71 28.58
N VAL A 526 15.07 -0.08 29.74
CA VAL A 526 14.85 1.35 29.92
C VAL A 526 15.88 1.91 30.86
N VAL A 527 16.31 3.14 30.61
CA VAL A 527 17.10 3.92 31.57
C VAL A 527 16.22 5.03 32.12
N LEU A 528 15.86 4.92 33.39
CA LEU A 528 14.97 5.87 34.05
C LEU A 528 15.69 7.20 34.33
N PRO A 529 14.95 8.30 34.55
CA PRO A 529 15.53 9.63 34.77
C PRO A 529 16.47 9.74 35.99
N ASP A 530 16.29 8.86 36.99
CA ASP A 530 17.17 8.77 38.16
C ASP A 530 18.47 8.00 37.87
N GLY A 531 18.63 7.48 36.65
CA GLY A 531 19.77 6.68 36.20
C GLY A 531 19.63 5.19 36.47
N THR A 532 18.52 4.74 37.07
CA THR A 532 18.21 3.31 37.26
C THR A 532 18.02 2.65 35.90
N VAL A 533 18.68 1.52 35.68
CA VAL A 533 18.51 0.72 34.48
C VAL A 533 17.51 -0.38 34.79
N GLY A 534 16.35 -0.35 34.15
CA GLY A 534 15.33 -1.39 34.26
C GLY A 534 15.40 -2.31 33.07
N VAL A 535 15.51 -3.62 33.29
CA VAL A 535 15.49 -4.63 32.22
C VAL A 535 14.30 -5.54 32.45
N ALA A 536 13.37 -5.55 31.49
CA ALA A 536 12.27 -6.49 31.48
C ALA A 536 12.71 -7.77 30.79
N VAL A 537 12.41 -8.93 31.36
CA VAL A 537 12.79 -10.25 30.84
C VAL A 537 11.56 -11.15 30.86
N VAL A 538 11.24 -11.76 29.72
CA VAL A 538 10.19 -12.78 29.60
C VAL A 538 10.85 -14.13 29.49
N HIS A 539 10.50 -15.04 30.39
CA HIS A 539 11.10 -16.36 30.45
C HIS A 539 10.48 -17.32 29.42
N PRO A 540 11.22 -17.86 28.45
CA PRO A 540 10.68 -18.82 27.48
C PRO A 540 10.66 -20.24 28.07
N HIS A 541 9.52 -20.72 28.59
CA HIS A 541 9.41 -22.14 28.97
C HIS A 541 8.06 -22.76 28.64
N ASN A 542 8.04 -24.11 28.60
CA ASN A 542 6.83 -24.97 28.55
C ASN A 542 5.98 -24.92 29.84
N GLY A 543 6.06 -23.81 30.58
CA GLY A 543 5.39 -23.55 31.85
C GLY A 543 5.05 -22.06 31.98
N PRO A 544 4.62 -21.59 33.15
CA PRO A 544 4.35 -20.17 33.34
C PRO A 544 5.63 -19.39 33.07
N ALA A 545 5.57 -18.47 32.12
CA ALA A 545 6.65 -17.54 31.76
C ALA A 545 6.49 -16.28 32.61
N PRO A 546 7.09 -16.18 33.81
CA PRO A 546 6.98 -14.96 34.58
C PRO A 546 7.65 -13.82 33.80
N LEU A 547 6.94 -12.70 33.69
CA LEU A 547 7.57 -11.44 33.37
C LEU A 547 8.39 -11.00 34.60
N GLN A 548 9.68 -10.80 34.42
CA GLN A 548 10.57 -10.23 35.44
C GLN A 548 10.97 -8.81 35.05
N PHE A 549 11.14 -7.95 36.04
CA PHE A 549 11.74 -6.64 35.89
C PHE A 549 12.91 -6.50 36.86
N VAL A 550 14.10 -6.32 36.30
CA VAL A 550 15.35 -6.22 37.04
C VAL A 550 15.81 -4.77 37.03
N ALA A 551 15.79 -4.13 38.19
CA ALA A 551 16.23 -2.75 38.33
C ALA A 551 17.66 -2.69 38.89
N PHE A 552 18.52 -1.97 38.19
CA PHE A 552 19.91 -1.69 38.56
C PHE A 552 20.04 -0.19 38.89
N PRO A 553 19.87 0.20 40.16
CA PRO A 553 20.04 1.59 40.55
C PRO A 553 21.50 2.04 40.31
N PRO A 554 21.77 3.35 40.16
CA PRO A 554 23.14 3.86 40.03
C PRO A 554 24.04 3.48 41.22
N GLU A 555 23.44 3.38 42.40
CA GLU A 555 24.08 2.95 43.65
C GLU A 555 23.19 1.93 44.35
N GLY A 556 23.78 0.83 44.83
CA GLY A 556 23.08 -0.24 45.54
C GLY A 556 23.06 -1.57 44.78
N ASP A 557 22.43 -2.56 45.39
CA ASP A 557 22.27 -3.89 44.81
C ASP A 557 21.08 -3.92 43.85
N PRO A 558 21.12 -4.73 42.78
CA PRO A 558 20.00 -4.88 41.87
C PRO A 558 18.79 -5.54 42.56
N THR A 559 17.59 -5.18 42.11
CA THR A 559 16.34 -5.77 42.59
C THR A 559 15.63 -6.50 41.46
N VAL A 560 15.28 -7.76 41.68
CA VAL A 560 14.48 -8.58 40.74
C VAL A 560 13.04 -8.59 41.23
N THR A 561 12.12 -8.04 40.44
CA THR A 561 10.67 -8.05 40.70
C THR A 561 9.99 -9.00 39.72
N VAL A 562 9.25 -9.98 40.23
CA VAL A 562 8.37 -10.83 39.40
C VAL A 562 7.03 -10.10 39.26
N LEU A 563 6.64 -9.78 38.03
CA LEU A 563 5.50 -8.91 37.74
C LEU A 563 4.22 -9.67 37.46
N ASP A 564 4.29 -10.91 36.96
CA ASP A 564 3.11 -11.71 36.71
C ASP A 564 3.29 -13.19 37.07
N ASP A 565 2.22 -13.76 37.64
CA ASP A 565 2.08 -15.16 38.01
C ASP A 565 1.08 -15.81 37.05
N MET A 566 1.53 -16.05 35.82
CA MET A 566 0.72 -16.64 34.75
C MET A 566 0.12 -18.02 35.14
N PRO A 567 -1.18 -18.28 34.87
CA PRO A 567 -1.79 -19.58 35.11
C PRO A 567 -1.17 -20.68 34.24
N ARG A 568 -0.84 -21.81 34.87
CA ARG A 568 -0.04 -22.92 34.31
C ARG A 568 -0.68 -23.76 33.19
N GLU A 569 -1.89 -23.47 32.71
CA GLU A 569 -2.74 -24.49 32.06
C GLU A 569 -3.22 -24.19 30.63
N MET A 570 -2.57 -23.30 29.86
CA MET A 570 -2.84 -23.25 28.42
C MET A 570 -1.83 -24.11 27.66
N GLY A 571 -2.36 -25.16 27.02
CA GLY A 571 -1.57 -26.01 26.13
C GLY A 571 -1.06 -25.17 24.96
N ILE A 572 0.26 -24.94 24.94
CA ILE A 572 0.97 -24.33 23.83
C ILE A 572 0.67 -25.20 22.60
N GLY A 573 -0.13 -24.70 21.67
CA GLY A 573 -0.18 -25.32 20.34
C GLY A 573 1.15 -25.04 19.67
N ASP A 574 1.69 -26.00 18.91
CA ASP A 574 2.97 -25.91 18.17
C ASP A 574 3.09 -24.70 17.19
N ARG A 575 2.08 -23.81 17.16
CA ARG A 575 1.96 -22.66 16.27
C ARG A 575 1.94 -21.31 17.00
N ASP A 576 1.78 -21.26 18.32
CA ASP A 576 1.90 -19.97 19.02
C ASP A 576 3.38 -19.69 19.26
N ARG A 577 3.93 -18.93 18.32
CA ARG A 577 5.33 -18.52 18.27
C ARG A 577 5.44 -17.01 18.39
N SER A 578 4.75 -16.39 19.33
CA SER A 578 5.10 -15.00 19.64
C SER A 578 5.00 -14.75 21.12
N SER A 579 6.10 -14.33 21.69
CA SER A 579 6.12 -13.76 23.02
C SER A 579 7.12 -12.63 23.02
N GLY A 580 7.34 -12.04 24.17
CA GLY A 580 8.37 -11.03 24.34
C GLY A 580 7.84 -9.79 25.01
N VAL A 581 8.75 -8.85 25.19
CA VAL A 581 8.55 -7.62 25.93
C VAL A 581 9.21 -6.47 25.20
N ARG A 582 8.56 -5.31 25.24
CA ARG A 582 9.14 -4.02 24.92
C ARG A 582 8.98 -3.11 26.11
N ALA A 583 9.98 -2.29 26.39
CA ALA A 583 10.04 -1.40 27.52
C ALA A 583 10.33 0.02 27.03
N ALA A 584 9.60 1.00 27.58
CA ALA A 584 9.85 2.41 27.29
C ALA A 584 9.58 3.28 28.52
N VAL A 585 10.23 4.44 28.58
CA VAL A 585 10.01 5.40 29.68
C VAL A 585 8.83 6.30 29.33
N ASN A 586 7.83 6.36 30.20
CA ASN A 586 6.66 7.22 30.02
C ASN A 586 6.91 8.67 30.46
N GLY A 587 5.90 9.54 30.29
CA GLY A 587 6.02 10.97 30.64
C GLY A 587 6.13 11.26 32.14
N GLU A 588 5.84 10.28 32.99
CA GLU A 588 6.02 10.37 34.45
C GLU A 588 7.43 9.91 34.89
N GLY A 589 8.25 9.42 33.95
CA GLY A 589 9.61 8.95 34.21
C GLY A 589 9.67 7.54 34.78
N THR A 590 8.58 6.76 34.66
CA THR A 590 8.55 5.34 35.03
C THR A 590 8.53 4.44 33.80
N ALA A 591 8.80 3.15 33.99
CA ALA A 591 8.76 2.18 32.91
C ALA A 591 7.30 1.83 32.54
N THR A 592 7.04 1.77 31.24
CA THR A 592 5.86 1.10 30.67
C THR A 592 6.36 -0.07 29.84
N LEU A 593 5.73 -1.23 30.03
CA LEU A 593 6.07 -2.49 29.39
C LEU A 593 4.90 -2.97 28.54
N ALA A 594 5.13 -3.28 27.27
CA ALA A 594 4.20 -4.06 26.47
C ALA A 594 4.74 -5.48 26.42
N TRP A 595 3.94 -6.48 26.78
CA TRP A 595 4.41 -7.85 26.80
C TRP A 595 3.32 -8.84 26.42
N ARG A 596 3.75 -10.03 25.99
CA ARG A 596 2.88 -11.18 25.71
C ARG A 596 3.61 -12.45 26.12
N ALA A 597 2.94 -13.31 26.87
CA ALA A 597 3.48 -14.63 27.19
C ALA A 597 3.18 -15.65 26.09
N LEU A 598 3.96 -16.73 26.08
CA LEU A 598 3.73 -17.86 25.19
C LEU A 598 2.39 -18.54 25.48
N GLY A 599 1.63 -18.81 24.42
CA GLY A 599 0.30 -19.43 24.53
C GLY A 599 -0.82 -18.44 24.82
N GLU A 600 -0.53 -17.16 25.02
CA GLU A 600 -1.54 -16.14 25.31
C GLU A 600 -1.88 -15.26 24.13
N MET A 601 -3.14 -15.29 23.73
CA MET A 601 -3.68 -14.43 22.68
C MET A 601 -3.84 -12.98 23.13
N THR A 602 -3.57 -12.67 24.39
CA THR A 602 -3.71 -11.35 24.99
C THR A 602 -2.34 -10.74 25.19
N GLY A 603 -2.19 -9.51 24.69
CA GLY A 603 -1.06 -8.65 24.99
C GLY A 603 -1.43 -7.75 26.15
N HIS A 604 -0.45 -7.48 27.00
CA HIS A 604 -0.63 -6.71 28.21
C HIS A 604 0.22 -5.45 28.14
N LEU A 605 -0.33 -4.36 28.64
CA LEU A 605 0.41 -3.13 28.89
C LEU A 605 0.48 -2.92 30.39
N LEU A 606 1.70 -2.92 30.92
CA LEU A 606 1.99 -2.74 32.33
C LEU A 606 2.69 -1.40 32.52
N THR A 607 2.21 -0.59 33.47
CA THR A 607 2.86 0.67 33.85
C THR A 607 3.36 0.57 35.27
N CYS A 608 4.67 0.73 35.46
CA CYS A 608 5.31 0.71 36.76
C CYS A 608 4.99 2.00 37.52
N GLY A 609 4.65 1.87 38.80
CA GLY A 609 4.44 2.97 39.74
C GLY A 609 5.73 3.45 40.42
N ASP A 610 6.82 2.68 40.30
CA ASP A 610 8.13 2.99 40.85
C ASP A 610 9.28 2.42 39.99
N ALA A 611 10.52 2.84 40.29
CA ALA A 611 11.73 2.48 39.53
C ALA A 611 12.10 0.99 39.60
N THR A 612 11.59 0.26 40.59
CA THR A 612 11.78 -1.20 40.75
C THR A 612 10.60 -2.00 40.22
N CYS A 613 9.58 -1.31 39.70
CA CYS A 613 8.29 -1.87 39.31
C CYS A 613 7.58 -2.70 40.41
N SER A 614 7.88 -2.41 41.68
CA SER A 614 7.31 -3.15 42.82
C SER A 614 5.80 -2.89 42.99
N THR A 615 5.38 -1.71 42.52
CA THR A 615 3.99 -1.33 42.30
C THR A 615 3.77 -1.14 40.80
N HIS A 616 2.65 -1.63 40.27
CA HIS A 616 2.32 -1.48 38.86
C HIS A 616 0.80 -1.57 38.63
N THR A 617 0.38 -1.14 37.45
CA THR A 617 -0.98 -1.36 36.94
C THR A 617 -0.91 -2.04 35.58
N THR A 618 -1.77 -3.03 35.37
CA THR A 618 -1.84 -3.78 34.10
C THR A 618 -3.17 -3.51 33.41
N VAL A 619 -3.11 -3.27 32.11
CA VAL A 619 -4.26 -3.15 31.22
C VAL A 619 -4.15 -4.22 30.15
N ASP A 620 -5.20 -5.03 30.01
CA ASP A 620 -5.29 -5.99 28.92
C ASP A 620 -5.61 -5.24 27.63
N THR A 621 -4.68 -5.29 26.68
CA THR A 621 -4.74 -4.45 25.48
C THR A 621 -5.39 -5.12 24.27
N LEU A 622 -5.62 -6.43 24.33
CA LEU A 622 -6.18 -7.24 23.24
C LEU A 622 -7.48 -7.96 23.67
N PRO A 623 -8.57 -7.87 22.89
CA PRO A 623 -9.61 -8.89 22.97
C PRO A 623 -9.12 -10.18 22.30
N SER A 624 -9.37 -11.31 22.95
CA SER A 624 -9.00 -12.67 22.51
C SER A 624 -9.46 -12.97 21.08
N GLY A 625 -8.57 -12.84 20.11
CA GLY A 625 -8.76 -13.37 18.76
C GLY A 625 -8.05 -14.71 18.60
N SER A 626 -8.56 -15.59 17.75
CA SER A 626 -8.16 -17.01 17.66
C SER A 626 -6.94 -17.30 16.75
N ASP A 627 -6.17 -16.30 16.31
CA ASP A 627 -5.06 -16.52 15.38
C ASP A 627 -3.69 -16.59 16.08
N PRO A 628 -3.04 -17.77 16.16
CA PRO A 628 -1.78 -17.95 16.91
C PRO A 628 -0.58 -17.19 16.34
N TYR A 629 -0.71 -16.52 15.18
CA TYR A 629 0.36 -15.72 14.57
C TYR A 629 0.25 -14.23 14.94
N TYR A 630 0.23 -13.93 16.24
CA TYR A 630 0.26 -12.55 16.70
C TYR A 630 1.65 -11.93 16.48
N PRO A 631 1.74 -10.61 16.30
CA PRO A 631 3.04 -9.95 16.25
C PRO A 631 3.74 -9.97 17.61
N SER A 632 5.06 -9.84 17.59
CA SER A 632 5.87 -9.49 18.76
C SER A 632 5.29 -8.27 19.48
N ALA A 633 5.53 -8.16 20.79
CA ALA A 633 5.18 -6.96 21.52
C ALA A 633 5.82 -5.74 20.85
N THR A 634 5.06 -4.66 20.71
CA THR A 634 5.54 -3.39 20.15
C THR A 634 5.16 -2.27 21.10
N LEU A 635 6.06 -1.33 21.30
CA LEU A 635 5.83 -0.20 22.20
C LEU A 635 6.65 0.99 21.73
N ALA A 636 6.01 2.15 21.69
CA ALA A 636 6.68 3.42 21.68
C ALA A 636 5.95 4.39 22.62
N ILE A 637 6.64 5.44 23.05
CA ILE A 637 6.05 6.48 23.92
C ILE A 637 6.15 7.80 23.17
N ASP A 638 5.01 8.46 22.94
CA ASP A 638 4.97 9.77 22.30
C ASP A 638 5.58 10.87 23.19
N ASP A 639 5.87 12.04 22.62
CA ASP A 639 6.49 13.18 23.35
C ASP A 639 5.67 13.68 24.55
N SER A 640 4.40 13.29 24.64
CA SER A 640 3.54 13.58 25.80
C SER A 640 3.47 12.45 26.81
N GLY A 641 4.32 11.43 26.66
CA GLY A 641 4.43 10.33 27.59
C GLY A 641 3.38 9.25 27.43
N ARG A 642 2.64 9.22 26.31
CA ARG A 642 1.54 8.26 26.12
C ARG A 642 1.99 7.08 25.26
N PRO A 643 1.59 5.85 25.63
CA PRO A 643 1.96 4.67 24.86
C PRO A 643 1.29 4.62 23.48
N LEU A 644 2.05 4.10 22.52
CA LEU A 644 1.61 3.64 21.21
C LEU A 644 2.03 2.18 21.06
N TYR A 645 1.17 1.33 20.52
CA TYR A 645 1.50 -0.07 20.24
C TYR A 645 0.75 -0.57 19.02
N LEU A 646 1.28 -1.61 18.38
CA LEU A 646 0.62 -2.28 17.27
C LEU A 646 -0.19 -3.47 17.79
N ARG A 647 -1.37 -3.64 17.20
CA ARG A 647 -2.23 -4.79 17.45
C ARG A 647 -2.69 -5.37 16.12
N ARG A 648 -2.73 -6.69 16.02
CA ARG A 648 -3.45 -7.39 14.96
C ARG A 648 -4.83 -7.80 15.46
N ASP A 649 -5.87 -7.59 14.65
CA ASP A 649 -7.21 -8.11 14.96
C ASP A 649 -7.46 -9.50 14.34
N VAL A 650 -8.61 -10.11 14.64
CA VAL A 650 -9.01 -11.42 14.12
C VAL A 650 -9.11 -11.50 12.59
N SER A 651 -9.17 -10.36 11.90
CA SER A 651 -9.19 -10.31 10.44
C SER A 651 -7.79 -10.23 9.83
N GLY A 652 -6.76 -10.14 10.67
CA GLY A 652 -5.37 -9.97 10.27
C GLY A 652 -5.00 -8.51 9.97
N VAL A 653 -5.88 -7.54 10.23
CA VAL A 653 -5.57 -6.12 10.05
C VAL A 653 -4.72 -5.64 11.22
N VAL A 654 -3.57 -5.01 10.93
CA VAL A 654 -2.79 -4.32 11.97
C VAL A 654 -3.34 -2.94 12.18
N ARG A 655 -3.47 -2.58 13.45
CA ARG A 655 -3.93 -1.30 13.94
C ARG A 655 -2.83 -0.70 14.79
N LEU A 656 -2.54 0.58 14.57
CA LEU A 656 -1.81 1.39 15.54
C LEU A 656 -2.80 1.82 16.61
N VAL A 657 -2.58 1.36 17.83
CA VAL A 657 -3.32 1.79 19.01
C VAL A 657 -2.57 2.95 19.65
N SER A 658 -3.29 4.03 19.89
CA SER A 658 -2.79 5.23 20.55
C SER A 658 -3.54 5.46 21.84
N CYS A 659 -2.82 5.42 22.95
CA CYS A 659 -3.38 5.72 24.25
C CYS A 659 -3.68 7.23 24.35
N GLU A 660 -4.83 7.56 24.93
CA GLU A 660 -5.23 8.95 25.20
C GLU A 660 -4.68 9.46 26.55
N ASP A 661 -4.21 8.54 27.40
CA ASP A 661 -3.57 8.80 28.69
C ASP A 661 -2.35 7.89 28.92
N VAL A 662 -1.53 8.21 29.94
CA VAL A 662 -0.29 7.47 30.27
C VAL A 662 -0.58 6.04 30.72
N THR A 663 -1.72 5.81 31.37
CA THR A 663 -2.14 4.48 31.85
C THR A 663 -2.83 3.64 30.77
N CYS A 664 -3.04 4.21 29.58
CA CYS A 664 -3.83 3.64 28.50
C CYS A 664 -5.24 3.20 28.91
N ALA A 665 -5.90 3.92 29.83
CA ALA A 665 -7.27 3.61 30.24
C ALA A 665 -8.28 3.88 29.10
N THR A 666 -7.91 4.78 28.18
CA THR A 666 -8.66 5.09 26.96
C THR A 666 -7.75 5.02 25.74
N THR A 667 -8.27 4.47 24.65
CA THR A 667 -7.53 4.23 23.41
C THR A 667 -8.28 4.70 22.18
N SER A 668 -7.50 5.07 21.17
CA SER A 668 -7.93 5.33 19.81
C SER A 668 -7.12 4.45 18.86
N GLU A 669 -7.69 4.07 17.72
CA GLU A 669 -7.07 3.09 16.83
C GLU A 669 -7.16 3.51 15.37
N THR A 670 -6.04 3.31 14.66
CA THR A 670 -5.94 3.50 13.22
C THR A 670 -5.60 2.19 12.54
N ALA A 671 -6.44 1.78 11.59
CA ALA A 671 -6.14 0.63 10.75
C ALA A 671 -5.06 1.00 9.71
N LEU A 672 -4.03 0.17 9.61
CA LEU A 672 -2.91 0.38 8.69
C LEU A 672 -3.11 -0.51 7.45
N ALA A 673 -3.06 0.08 6.24
CA ALA A 673 -2.95 -0.76 5.04
C ALA A 673 -1.56 -1.37 5.03
N MET A 674 -1.49 -2.69 5.09
CA MET A 674 -0.28 -3.39 4.66
C MET A 674 -0.63 -4.20 3.42
N PRO A 675 0.24 -4.18 2.40
CA PRO A 675 -0.05 -4.72 1.07
C PRO A 675 -0.29 -6.24 1.02
N GLU A 676 0.05 -7.01 2.05
CA GLU A 676 -0.22 -8.45 2.15
C GLU A 676 -0.15 -8.89 3.61
N TYR A 677 -0.81 -10.01 3.96
CA TYR A 677 -0.90 -10.58 5.31
C TYR A 677 0.44 -10.50 6.05
N PRO A 678 0.66 -9.49 6.90
CA PRO A 678 1.80 -9.54 7.79
C PRO A 678 1.42 -10.60 8.81
N GLY A 679 2.26 -11.59 9.02
CA GLY A 679 2.13 -12.54 10.12
C GLY A 679 3.47 -12.72 10.79
N GLY A 680 4.51 -12.04 10.27
CA GLY A 680 5.83 -12.02 10.83
C GLY A 680 5.99 -10.93 11.90
N PRO A 681 7.23 -10.77 12.37
CA PRO A 681 7.57 -9.78 13.38
C PRO A 681 7.23 -8.35 12.95
N MET A 682 6.99 -7.53 13.96
CA MET A 682 6.77 -6.10 13.77
C MET A 682 7.58 -5.31 14.78
N ALA A 683 8.02 -4.13 14.35
CA ALA A 683 8.64 -3.13 15.19
C ALA A 683 7.87 -1.82 15.10
N LEU A 684 7.87 -1.07 16.20
CA LEU A 684 7.31 0.28 16.26
C LEU A 684 8.35 1.17 16.91
N THR A 685 8.68 2.28 16.26
CA THR A 685 9.50 3.34 16.83
C THR A 685 8.94 4.70 16.43
N LEU A 686 9.51 5.76 16.98
CA LEU A 686 9.15 7.14 16.62
C LEU A 686 10.33 7.82 15.96
N GLY A 687 10.07 8.47 14.82
CA GLY A 687 11.02 9.38 14.20
C GLY A 687 11.34 10.57 15.11
N VAL A 688 12.37 11.34 14.75
CA VAL A 688 12.81 12.53 15.50
C VAL A 688 11.75 13.62 15.64
N ASP A 689 10.69 13.54 14.85
CA ASP A 689 9.54 14.43 14.85
C ASP A 689 8.29 13.82 15.52
N GLY A 690 8.48 12.70 16.23
CA GLY A 690 7.42 11.99 16.94
C GLY A 690 6.47 11.21 16.04
N ARG A 691 6.75 11.09 14.73
CA ARG A 691 5.89 10.31 13.83
C ARG A 691 6.20 8.82 13.92
N PRO A 692 5.17 7.94 13.94
CA PRO A 692 5.38 6.50 13.97
C PRO A 692 6.11 5.99 12.73
N ILE A 693 7.15 5.19 12.97
CA ILE A 693 7.80 4.36 11.97
C ILE A 693 7.54 2.91 12.37
N ILE A 694 6.94 2.17 11.45
CA ILE A 694 6.49 0.80 11.67
C ILE A 694 7.23 -0.09 10.71
N VAL A 695 7.77 -1.20 11.21
CA VAL A 695 8.33 -2.24 10.36
C VAL A 695 7.46 -3.47 10.50
N ALA A 696 7.11 -4.08 9.37
CA ALA A 696 6.35 -5.32 9.35
C ALA A 696 6.99 -6.31 8.37
N ALA A 697 7.30 -7.52 8.84
CA ALA A 697 7.70 -8.62 7.98
C ALA A 697 6.50 -9.48 7.54
N ALA A 698 6.58 -9.96 6.30
CA ALA A 698 5.71 -11.03 5.84
C ALA A 698 6.05 -12.34 6.59
N PRO A 699 5.06 -13.18 6.92
CA PRO A 699 5.32 -14.48 7.52
C PRO A 699 5.95 -15.41 6.46
N PRO A 700 6.77 -16.39 6.89
CA PRO A 700 7.25 -17.42 5.97
C PRO A 700 6.05 -18.19 5.41
N VAL A 701 5.88 -18.15 4.09
CA VAL A 701 4.80 -18.87 3.40
C VAL A 701 5.30 -20.26 3.06
N ASP A 702 4.93 -21.26 3.89
CA ASP A 702 5.09 -22.74 3.76
C ASP A 702 6.29 -23.25 2.91
N ARG A 703 7.12 -24.14 3.46
CA ARG A 703 8.45 -24.56 2.95
C ARG A 703 8.55 -24.95 1.47
N GLU A 704 7.46 -25.39 0.86
CA GLU A 704 7.44 -25.75 -0.58
C GLU A 704 7.34 -24.51 -1.51
N LEU A 705 6.85 -23.37 -0.98
CA LEU A 705 6.68 -22.08 -1.67
C LEU A 705 7.78 -21.05 -1.29
N GLU A 706 8.46 -21.25 -0.15
CA GLU A 706 9.64 -20.49 0.32
C GLU A 706 10.69 -20.23 -0.76
N ARG A 707 10.84 -21.16 -1.73
CA ARG A 707 11.81 -21.01 -2.83
C ARG A 707 11.48 -19.92 -3.85
N ARG A 708 10.29 -19.31 -3.81
CA ARG A 708 9.86 -18.33 -4.84
C ARG A 708 9.30 -17.02 -4.32
N ILE A 709 8.91 -16.93 -3.05
CA ILE A 709 8.42 -15.67 -2.49
C ILE A 709 9.59 -14.99 -1.79
N THR A 710 10.02 -13.87 -2.37
CA THR A 710 10.88 -12.90 -1.68
C THR A 710 10.09 -12.36 -0.50
N GLU A 711 10.26 -12.96 0.67
CA GLU A 711 9.87 -12.36 1.95
C GLU A 711 10.56 -10.99 2.03
N ARG A 712 9.75 -9.94 1.95
CA ARG A 712 10.20 -8.55 2.05
C ARG A 712 9.60 -7.99 3.32
N SER A 713 10.42 -7.26 4.06
CA SER A 713 9.91 -6.40 5.13
C SER A 713 9.44 -5.08 4.54
N LEU A 714 8.48 -4.47 5.21
CA LEU A 714 7.93 -3.19 4.83
C LEU A 714 8.24 -2.19 5.94
N VAL A 715 8.82 -1.07 5.56
CA VAL A 715 8.97 0.08 6.45
C VAL A 715 7.90 1.09 6.09
N LEU A 716 7.03 1.35 7.06
CA LEU A 716 5.87 2.23 6.96
C LEU A 716 6.15 3.48 7.81
N GLU A 717 6.33 4.63 7.17
CA GLU A 717 6.45 5.91 7.86
C GLU A 717 5.10 6.65 7.82
N CYS A 718 4.57 6.99 8.98
CA CYS A 718 3.36 7.80 9.06
C CYS A 718 3.67 9.28 8.83
N ALA A 719 2.81 9.97 8.07
CA ALA A 719 2.97 11.41 7.81
C ALA A 719 2.45 12.30 8.95
N ASP A 720 1.73 11.73 9.91
CA ASP A 720 1.10 12.42 11.04
C ASP A 720 1.48 11.70 12.36
N LEU A 721 1.55 12.43 13.49
CA LEU A 721 2.03 11.96 14.82
C LEU A 721 1.34 10.68 15.36
N ARG A 722 0.18 10.34 14.80
CA ARG A 722 -0.62 9.16 15.18
C ARG A 722 -1.22 8.47 13.96
N CYS A 723 -0.52 8.55 12.83
CA CYS A 723 -0.94 7.99 11.54
C CYS A 723 -2.36 8.43 11.11
N GLY A 724 -2.76 9.67 11.36
CA GLY A 724 -4.07 10.21 10.95
C GLY A 724 -5.11 10.35 12.06
N LEU A 725 -4.81 9.92 13.29
CA LEU A 725 -5.62 10.31 14.46
C LEU A 725 -5.33 11.77 14.80
N ASN A 726 -6.39 12.59 14.84
CA ASN A 726 -6.33 13.99 15.25
C ASN A 726 -6.52 14.13 16.77
#